data_AF-A0A9D1M7K4-F1
#
_entry.id   AF-A0A9D1M7K4-F1
#
_cell.length_a   1.000
_cell.length_b   1.000
_cell.length_c   1.000
_cell.angle_alpha   90.00
_cell.angle_beta   90.00
_cell.angle_gamma   90.00
#
_symmetry.space_group_name_H-M   'P 1'
#
loop_
_entity.id
_entity.type
_entity.pdbx_description
1 polymer ?
#
loop_
_entity_poly.entity_id
_entity_poly.type
_entity_poly.pdbx_seq_one_letter_code
_entity_poly.pdbx_strand_id
1 'polypeptide(L)'
;DGGGYGARFNGEDLSHSKDLMKSAQGSANQKAFRYYGTGDTGGSPTIPSVIAVEAGIKGDGPLKVVSATSDQLFKEYLPIETQTSLPLYNGELLMDVHGTGCYTSQAAMKRFNRRNEQLGDMAERASVMADWMGVQDYPAYTLTNAWRRFIWHQFHDDLTGTSIPKAYTYSWNDELLAKSQFADVVTSASGAVIATMDTRVKGTSVVVYNPLGFKRQDVAEAYVPMDKAPSGVAVYNEKGKAVKAQLLSYEDGKAHILFEAETDPVSYTVYDVRAAGKTKASKQLSTGKNTIENEVYKITLNADGDISSLFDKRANKELVESGKAIRLALFTNNPSRSWPAWEIMKTTLDTVPVSINENVKITVAENGPLRSALKIEKTYGDSKFVQYLRLFDGALADRIDVANEIDWNTKNALLKVEFPMSFSNPMAAYDLGIGHIFRGNNTKTAYEVYAQYWADLTSTDNSYGLSILNNCKYGWDKPEDNTLRLTLLHTPKAGGYSYQSEQDLGQHSFTYSMVGHPGTLAEAGTVEKAECLNQPLVTFIAPSHKGENGKQFSFVKVSDSQVILKSLKKAEEGDAYVLRFYETAGKPTGVVEVEFPAEIEQAVEVNGIEEPIQDATFSGNKLQFKATAFQPKTFSVQLKSPERQFVSAVSEPVELKYNTKAYTPDAFRSDVNFDGRGSSYAAELLPEVITYDGIDFHLGSVGMNHAVRCNGGKINLPQTDKFDKLYLLVASSNGDRKATFKIDGQEYTVNIPYYSGFYGQWGHKGQTEGYVKDATVAYIGDHRHNGRLGNESYLFTYMFKIALPITSESKVLELPDNENIVVFAATLSDNQADDIKPAIEMRALPYKTTEIQYKTVLDASIMEGAKIASASGFTNNRERAEMAIDRRTRTKWCDNKVENAEKFIEVDLGSNKTFNAWKIVHSGRENEDYTTSDYRIEYRQDGQNTWKVLTEVKENEEIENEVLLPESVDARYVKLVITKGEQGSGNVARIVEFQVGNME
;
A
#
# COMPACT_ATOMS: atom_id res chain seq x y z
N ASP A 1 -25.93 3.73 30.75
CA ASP A 1 -25.82 2.66 29.75
C ASP A 1 -27.02 2.75 28.81
N GLY A 2 -26.79 2.97 27.51
CA GLY A 2 -27.82 2.95 26.47
C GLY A 2 -28.28 1.54 26.10
N GLY A 3 -27.65 0.51 26.67
CA GLY A 3 -27.71 -0.87 26.23
C GLY A 3 -26.97 -1.08 24.91
N GLY A 4 -27.05 -2.31 24.37
CA GLY A 4 -26.59 -2.59 23.01
C GLY A 4 -27.46 -1.88 21.96
N TYR A 5 -26.87 -1.60 20.80
CA TYR A 5 -27.52 -0.89 19.68
C TYR A 5 -28.39 -1.80 18.78
N GLY A 6 -28.46 -3.10 19.08
CA GLY A 6 -29.28 -4.10 18.38
C GLY A 6 -30.59 -4.47 19.10
N ALA A 7 -31.09 -3.64 20.02
CA ALA A 7 -32.30 -4.00 20.77
C ALA A 7 -33.54 -4.09 19.86
N ARG A 8 -34.38 -5.09 20.12
CA ARG A 8 -35.64 -5.34 19.41
C ARG A 8 -36.78 -5.49 20.43
N PHE A 9 -37.92 -4.90 20.13
CA PHE A 9 -39.16 -5.03 20.91
C PHE A 9 -40.20 -5.81 20.12
N ASN A 10 -41.15 -6.41 20.83
CA ASN A 10 -42.14 -7.36 20.31
C ASN A 10 -43.56 -6.75 20.19
N GLY A 11 -43.66 -5.41 20.08
CA GLY A 11 -44.94 -4.70 19.97
C GLY A 11 -45.61 -4.37 21.31
N GLU A 12 -44.93 -4.59 22.42
CA GLU A 12 -45.41 -4.22 23.76
C GLU A 12 -45.46 -2.69 24.00
N ASP A 13 -46.33 -2.25 24.91
CA ASP A 13 -46.31 -0.87 25.38
C ASP A 13 -45.08 -0.61 26.27
N LEU A 14 -44.11 0.13 25.73
CA LEU A 14 -42.87 0.43 26.41
C LEU A 14 -43.03 1.31 27.66
N SER A 15 -44.17 2.00 27.85
CA SER A 15 -44.43 2.80 29.05
C SER A 15 -44.49 1.93 30.33
N HIS A 16 -44.72 0.63 30.17
CA HIS A 16 -44.74 -0.38 31.24
C HIS A 16 -43.47 -1.26 31.26
N SER A 17 -42.44 -0.93 30.47
CA SER A 17 -41.22 -1.73 30.37
C SER A 17 -40.44 -1.76 31.69
N LYS A 18 -40.35 -2.96 32.30
CA LYS A 18 -39.61 -3.18 33.54
C LYS A 18 -38.11 -2.94 33.39
N ASP A 19 -37.55 -3.29 32.24
CA ASP A 19 -36.12 -3.14 31.98
C ASP A 19 -35.72 -1.67 31.81
N LEU A 20 -36.55 -0.90 31.11
CA LEU A 20 -36.34 0.55 30.98
C LEU A 20 -36.55 1.26 32.32
N MET A 21 -37.53 0.84 33.13
CA MET A 21 -37.73 1.36 34.49
C MET A 21 -36.51 1.13 35.37
N LYS A 22 -35.98 -0.09 35.39
CA LYS A 22 -34.78 -0.42 36.15
C LYS A 22 -33.57 0.39 35.69
N SER A 23 -33.41 0.55 34.36
CA SER A 23 -32.32 1.35 33.79
C SER A 23 -32.41 2.82 34.18
N ALA A 24 -33.63 3.37 34.18
CA ALA A 24 -33.88 4.75 34.57
C ALA A 24 -33.62 4.94 36.07
N GLN A 25 -34.15 4.07 36.94
CA GLN A 25 -33.92 4.13 38.38
C GLN A 25 -32.43 4.03 38.77
N GLY A 26 -31.63 3.35 37.96
CA GLY A 26 -30.19 3.21 38.16
C GLY A 26 -29.35 4.40 37.67
N SER A 27 -29.94 5.41 37.02
CA SER A 27 -29.22 6.56 36.49
C SER A 27 -29.36 7.80 37.40
N ALA A 28 -28.36 8.69 37.34
CA ALA A 28 -28.27 9.87 38.21
C ALA A 28 -29.42 10.87 38.03
N ASN A 29 -30.11 10.84 36.88
CA ASN A 29 -31.21 11.74 36.54
C ASN A 29 -32.55 11.03 36.31
N GLN A 30 -32.66 9.74 36.68
CA GLN A 30 -33.84 8.91 36.46
C GLN A 30 -34.27 8.78 34.98
N LYS A 31 -33.32 8.89 34.05
CA LYS A 31 -33.57 8.70 32.61
C LYS A 31 -32.83 7.48 32.08
N ALA A 32 -33.44 6.79 31.13
CA ALA A 32 -32.81 5.72 30.36
C ALA A 32 -32.88 6.03 28.87
N PHE A 33 -31.79 5.73 28.17
CA PHE A 33 -31.73 5.80 26.73
C PHE A 33 -31.65 4.38 26.18
N ARG A 34 -32.29 4.13 25.03
CA ARG A 34 -32.26 2.82 24.38
C ARG A 34 -32.23 2.99 22.87
N TYR A 35 -31.14 2.53 22.27
CA TYR A 35 -31.07 2.35 20.82
C TYR A 35 -31.86 1.09 20.45
N TYR A 36 -32.62 1.15 19.34
CA TYR A 36 -33.38 0.01 18.82
C TYR A 36 -33.20 -0.09 17.30
N GLY A 37 -33.10 -1.30 16.78
CA GLY A 37 -32.74 -1.53 15.39
C GLY A 37 -32.37 -2.98 15.08
N THR A 38 -31.82 -3.22 13.90
CA THR A 38 -31.36 -4.54 13.48
C THR A 38 -29.92 -4.85 13.88
N GLY A 39 -29.15 -3.86 14.32
CA GLY A 39 -27.79 -4.02 14.83
C GLY A 39 -26.77 -4.24 13.71
N ASP A 40 -25.84 -5.19 13.93
CA ASP A 40 -24.63 -5.46 13.12
C ASP A 40 -24.89 -5.90 11.66
N THR A 41 -26.15 -6.07 11.26
CA THR A 41 -26.51 -6.54 9.91
C THR A 41 -27.05 -5.43 9.00
N GLY A 42 -27.15 -4.19 9.50
CA GLY A 42 -27.82 -3.08 8.79
C GLY A 42 -29.34 -3.25 8.69
N GLY A 43 -30.05 -2.21 8.25
CA GLY A 43 -31.51 -2.19 8.02
C GLY A 43 -32.31 -1.27 8.95
N SER A 44 -33.62 -1.18 8.71
CA SER A 44 -34.56 -0.41 9.54
C SER A 44 -34.95 -1.16 10.81
N PRO A 45 -35.47 -0.47 11.85
CA PRO A 45 -36.08 -1.14 12.98
C PRO A 45 -37.19 -2.11 12.56
N THR A 46 -37.35 -3.20 13.31
CA THR A 46 -38.42 -4.17 13.02
C THR A 46 -39.80 -3.55 13.22
N ILE A 47 -40.80 -3.97 12.43
CA ILE A 47 -42.19 -3.47 12.56
C ILE A 47 -42.71 -3.60 14.01
N PRO A 48 -42.53 -4.74 14.72
CA PRO A 48 -42.92 -4.83 16.12
C PRO A 48 -42.23 -3.81 17.04
N SER A 49 -40.98 -3.45 16.74
CA SER A 49 -40.27 -2.41 17.51
C SER A 49 -40.86 -1.02 17.28
N VAL A 50 -41.25 -0.71 16.04
CA VAL A 50 -41.96 0.54 15.73
C VAL A 50 -43.30 0.58 16.46
N ILE A 51 -44.08 -0.50 16.42
CA ILE A 51 -45.35 -0.62 17.15
C ILE A 51 -45.14 -0.39 18.65
N ALA A 52 -44.10 -1.00 19.23
CA ALA A 52 -43.81 -0.87 20.66
C ALA A 52 -43.49 0.57 21.06
N VAL A 53 -42.71 1.28 20.25
CA VAL A 53 -42.39 2.70 20.47
C VAL A 53 -43.64 3.56 20.33
N GLU A 54 -44.44 3.36 19.29
CA GLU A 54 -45.70 4.11 19.10
C GLU A 54 -46.70 3.87 20.24
N ALA A 55 -46.82 2.63 20.70
CA ALA A 55 -47.63 2.27 21.87
C ALA A 55 -47.08 2.95 23.13
N GLY A 56 -45.77 2.87 23.36
CA GLY A 56 -45.08 3.53 24.48
C GLY A 56 -45.31 5.03 24.57
N ILE A 57 -45.25 5.74 23.44
CA ILE A 57 -45.47 7.19 23.37
C ILE A 57 -46.90 7.56 23.78
N LYS A 58 -47.87 6.70 23.46
CA LYS A 58 -49.30 6.88 23.77
C LYS A 58 -49.70 6.20 25.09
N GLY A 59 -48.77 5.49 25.73
CA GLY A 59 -49.00 4.67 26.90
C GLY A 59 -49.23 5.49 28.16
N ASP A 60 -49.87 4.86 29.14
CA ASP A 60 -50.23 5.44 30.44
C ASP A 60 -49.36 4.93 31.60
N GLY A 61 -48.31 4.16 31.27
CA GLY A 61 -47.43 3.54 32.24
C GLY A 61 -46.53 4.52 33.01
N PRO A 62 -45.80 4.00 34.01
CA PRO A 62 -44.93 4.81 34.87
C PRO A 62 -43.74 5.44 34.12
N LEU A 63 -43.41 4.98 32.92
CA LEU A 63 -42.39 5.59 32.07
C LEU A 63 -43.00 6.55 31.05
N LYS A 64 -42.48 7.77 31.00
CA LYS A 64 -42.70 8.66 29.86
C LYS A 64 -41.75 8.26 28.71
N VAL A 65 -42.29 7.63 27.68
CA VAL A 65 -41.51 7.27 26.48
C VAL A 65 -41.45 8.45 25.52
N VAL A 66 -40.26 8.72 24.99
CA VAL A 66 -40.02 9.76 23.98
C VAL A 66 -39.23 9.13 22.83
N SER A 67 -39.74 9.26 21.61
CA SER A 67 -38.92 9.02 20.41
C SER A 67 -38.05 10.25 20.17
N ALA A 68 -36.75 10.09 20.36
CA ALA A 68 -35.79 11.18 20.30
C ALA A 68 -34.74 10.96 19.22
N THR A 69 -34.13 12.05 18.78
CA THR A 69 -32.91 12.02 17.99
C THR A 69 -31.72 11.59 18.86
N SER A 70 -30.66 11.05 18.25
CA SER A 70 -29.48 10.54 18.98
C SER A 70 -28.75 11.62 19.81
N ASP A 71 -28.82 12.89 19.39
CA ASP A 71 -28.20 14.04 20.05
C ASP A 71 -28.98 14.52 21.30
N GLN A 72 -30.22 14.07 21.48
CA GLN A 72 -31.04 14.43 22.64
C GLN A 72 -30.39 13.99 23.96
N LEU A 73 -29.69 12.85 23.96
CA LEU A 73 -28.86 12.40 25.08
C LEU A 73 -27.91 13.51 25.53
N PHE A 74 -27.14 14.06 24.60
CA PHE A 74 -26.14 15.08 24.90
C PHE A 74 -26.78 16.40 25.32
N LYS A 75 -27.86 16.83 24.64
CA LYS A 75 -28.60 18.05 25.00
C LYS A 75 -29.19 18.01 26.40
N GLU A 76 -29.52 16.83 26.92
CA GLU A 76 -30.05 16.68 28.28
C GLU A 76 -28.97 16.69 29.35
N TYR A 77 -27.70 16.44 28.98
CA TYR A 77 -26.55 16.50 29.89
C TYR A 77 -25.71 17.78 29.74
N LEU A 78 -25.85 18.54 28.64
CA LEU A 78 -25.25 19.86 28.43
C LEU A 78 -26.24 20.94 28.91
N PRO A 79 -25.97 21.67 30.02
CA PRO A 79 -24.66 22.16 30.43
C PRO A 79 -24.03 21.30 31.54
N ILE A 80 -22.86 20.73 31.27
CA ILE A 80 -22.14 19.79 32.15
C ILE A 80 -21.79 20.43 33.50
N GLU A 81 -21.63 21.75 33.52
CA GLU A 81 -21.34 22.57 34.70
C GLU A 81 -22.46 22.49 35.75
N THR A 82 -23.68 22.15 35.30
CA THR A 82 -24.85 21.97 36.17
C THR A 82 -25.07 20.52 36.60
N GLN A 83 -24.31 19.57 36.05
CA GLN A 83 -24.46 18.13 36.26
C GLN A 83 -23.43 17.57 37.26
N THR A 84 -23.46 18.06 38.51
CA THR A 84 -22.50 17.68 39.58
C THR A 84 -22.58 16.22 40.03
N SER A 85 -23.58 15.46 39.58
CA SER A 85 -23.80 14.05 39.92
C SER A 85 -23.17 13.07 38.93
N LEU A 86 -22.62 13.54 37.81
CA LEU A 86 -21.99 12.66 36.83
C LEU A 86 -20.55 12.28 37.24
N PRO A 87 -20.15 11.01 37.11
CA PRO A 87 -18.78 10.59 37.43
C PRO A 87 -17.79 11.14 36.39
N LEU A 88 -16.65 11.66 36.87
CA LEU A 88 -15.53 12.02 36.02
C LEU A 88 -14.65 10.78 35.77
N TYR A 89 -14.35 10.50 34.51
CA TYR A 89 -13.39 9.48 34.10
C TYR A 89 -12.19 10.17 33.45
N ASN A 90 -10.97 9.91 33.95
CA ASN A 90 -9.73 10.45 33.42
C ASN A 90 -8.80 9.31 33.02
N GLY A 91 -8.58 9.14 31.72
CA GLY A 91 -7.75 8.08 31.15
C GLY A 91 -8.41 7.46 29.92
N GLU A 92 -7.90 6.29 29.56
CA GLU A 92 -8.36 5.50 28.41
C GLU A 92 -9.50 4.55 28.80
N LEU A 93 -10.57 4.51 27.99
CA LEU A 93 -11.61 3.48 28.10
C LEU A 93 -11.14 2.17 27.43
N LEU A 94 -10.22 1.48 28.09
CA LEU A 94 -9.72 0.19 27.61
C LEU A 94 -10.85 -0.85 27.60
N MET A 95 -11.00 -1.53 26.47
CA MET A 95 -11.95 -2.63 26.34
C MET A 95 -11.41 -3.86 27.10
N ASP A 96 -12.13 -4.31 28.12
CA ASP A 96 -11.71 -5.37 29.05
C ASP A 96 -11.99 -6.80 28.53
N VAL A 97 -12.76 -6.93 27.44
CA VAL A 97 -13.07 -8.16 26.70
C VAL A 97 -13.09 -7.89 25.20
N HIS A 98 -12.87 -8.91 24.36
CA HIS A 98 -13.09 -8.84 22.90
C HIS A 98 -12.26 -7.81 22.09
N GLY A 99 -11.03 -7.48 22.50
CA GLY A 99 -10.18 -6.54 21.75
C GLY A 99 -8.68 -6.87 21.70
N THR A 100 -8.21 -7.79 22.53
CA THR A 100 -6.78 -8.04 22.73
C THR A 100 -6.10 -8.66 21.50
N GLY A 101 -6.80 -9.52 20.76
CA GLY A 101 -6.32 -10.08 19.50
C GLY A 101 -6.35 -9.08 18.33
N CYS A 102 -7.25 -8.10 18.39
CA CYS A 102 -7.44 -7.09 17.34
C CYS A 102 -6.20 -6.24 17.07
N TYR A 103 -5.32 -6.08 18.06
CA TYR A 103 -4.06 -5.35 17.91
C TYR A 103 -3.04 -6.08 17.02
N THR A 104 -3.21 -7.39 16.79
CA THR A 104 -2.23 -8.21 16.08
C THR A 104 -2.79 -8.93 14.86
N SER A 105 -4.04 -9.42 14.91
CA SER A 105 -4.67 -10.16 13.79
C SER A 105 -4.57 -9.39 12.48
N GLN A 106 -4.33 -10.05 11.33
CA GLN A 106 -4.10 -9.37 10.04
C GLN A 106 -2.93 -8.39 10.10
N ALA A 107 -1.77 -8.90 10.51
CA ALA A 107 -0.55 -8.13 10.67
C ALA A 107 -0.07 -7.48 9.36
N ALA A 108 -0.34 -8.13 8.21
CA ALA A 108 -0.03 -7.59 6.89
C ALA A 108 -0.85 -6.34 6.58
N MET A 109 -2.14 -6.36 6.91
CA MET A 109 -3.05 -5.23 6.73
C MET A 109 -2.56 -4.03 7.57
N LYS A 110 -2.27 -4.25 8.86
CA LYS A 110 -1.73 -3.21 9.77
C LYS A 110 -0.44 -2.57 9.26
N ARG A 111 0.46 -3.36 8.65
CA ARG A 111 1.67 -2.84 7.98
C ARG A 111 1.32 -1.96 6.78
N PHE A 112 0.33 -2.34 5.98
CA PHE A 112 -0.08 -1.55 4.83
C PHE A 112 -0.77 -0.26 5.25
N ASN A 113 -1.70 -0.32 6.20
CA ASN A 113 -2.37 0.86 6.76
C ASN A 113 -1.35 1.87 7.30
N ARG A 114 -0.39 1.41 8.13
CA ARG A 114 0.68 2.28 8.65
C ARG A 114 1.43 2.98 7.51
N ARG A 115 1.76 2.25 6.45
CA ARG A 115 2.52 2.83 5.35
C ARG A 115 1.68 3.81 4.51
N ASN A 116 0.39 3.56 4.38
CA ASN A 116 -0.54 4.52 3.74
C ASN A 116 -0.65 5.82 4.54
N GLU A 117 -0.77 5.76 5.86
CA GLU A 117 -0.75 6.95 6.74
C GLU A 117 0.50 7.81 6.48
N GLN A 118 1.67 7.16 6.42
CA GLN A 118 2.97 7.80 6.22
C GLN A 118 3.16 8.38 4.82
N LEU A 119 2.71 7.67 3.77
CA LEU A 119 2.83 8.14 2.39
C LEU A 119 1.83 9.24 2.09
N GLY A 120 0.62 9.18 2.66
CA GLY A 120 -0.35 10.26 2.58
C GLY A 120 0.21 11.56 3.14
N ASP A 121 0.77 11.53 4.36
CA ASP A 121 1.41 12.71 4.97
C ASP A 121 2.59 13.24 4.13
N MET A 122 3.43 12.34 3.58
CA MET A 122 4.49 12.75 2.64
C MET A 122 3.95 13.43 1.39
N ALA A 123 2.90 12.85 0.80
CA ALA A 123 2.30 13.33 -0.44
C ALA A 123 1.74 14.74 -0.22
N GLU A 124 0.98 14.97 0.85
CA GLU A 124 0.43 16.30 1.16
C GLU A 124 1.53 17.33 1.38
N ARG A 125 2.59 16.99 2.12
CA ARG A 125 3.73 17.89 2.35
C ARG A 125 4.50 18.23 1.09
N ALA A 126 4.74 17.25 0.23
CA ALA A 126 5.40 17.46 -1.05
C ALA A 126 4.53 18.36 -1.95
N SER A 127 3.22 18.07 -2.02
CA SER A 127 2.26 18.85 -2.81
C SER A 127 2.09 20.28 -2.30
N VAL A 128 2.11 20.53 -0.99
CA VAL A 128 2.08 21.90 -0.45
C VAL A 128 3.29 22.71 -0.92
N MET A 129 4.49 22.12 -0.90
CA MET A 129 5.69 22.81 -1.41
C MET A 129 5.58 23.14 -2.89
N ALA A 130 5.11 22.18 -3.71
CA ALA A 130 4.95 22.36 -5.15
C ALA A 130 3.87 23.41 -5.50
N ASP A 131 2.73 23.36 -4.80
CA ASP A 131 1.61 24.29 -4.95
C ASP A 131 2.01 25.71 -4.56
N TRP A 132 2.64 25.88 -3.40
CA TRP A 132 3.11 27.19 -2.96
C TRP A 132 4.15 27.80 -3.90
N MET A 133 5.04 26.98 -4.46
CA MET A 133 6.03 27.42 -5.44
C MET A 133 5.39 27.81 -6.79
N GLY A 134 4.14 27.41 -7.05
CA GLY A 134 3.45 27.61 -8.32
C GLY A 134 4.00 26.74 -9.45
N VAL A 135 4.65 25.60 -9.14
CA VAL A 135 5.20 24.66 -10.15
C VAL A 135 4.24 23.54 -10.50
N GLN A 136 3.32 23.21 -9.60
CA GLN A 136 2.33 22.16 -9.79
C GLN A 136 1.20 22.37 -8.79
N ASP A 137 -0.03 22.25 -9.26
CA ASP A 137 -1.21 22.40 -8.40
C ASP A 137 -1.31 21.27 -7.36
N TYR A 138 -1.87 21.59 -6.19
CA TYR A 138 -2.19 20.60 -5.18
C TYR A 138 -3.19 19.56 -5.74
N PRO A 139 -2.86 18.25 -5.79
CA PRO A 139 -3.69 17.24 -6.44
C PRO A 139 -4.83 16.76 -5.51
N ALA A 140 -5.72 17.69 -5.14
CA ALA A 140 -6.77 17.49 -4.15
C ALA A 140 -7.64 16.26 -4.46
N TYR A 141 -8.04 16.07 -5.72
CA TYR A 141 -8.88 14.94 -6.13
C TYR A 141 -8.19 13.58 -5.89
N THR A 142 -6.95 13.44 -6.34
CA THR A 142 -6.17 12.19 -6.17
C THR A 142 -5.93 11.91 -4.70
N LEU A 143 -5.48 12.90 -3.93
CA LEU A 143 -5.24 12.76 -2.49
C LEU A 143 -6.52 12.38 -1.73
N THR A 144 -7.63 13.07 -2.00
CA THR A 144 -8.93 12.81 -1.35
C THR A 144 -9.41 11.39 -1.60
N ASN A 145 -9.33 10.93 -2.86
CA ASN A 145 -9.78 9.59 -3.21
C ASN A 145 -8.85 8.51 -2.65
N ALA A 146 -7.53 8.73 -2.65
CA ALA A 146 -6.58 7.80 -2.05
C ALA A 146 -6.79 7.69 -0.52
N TRP A 147 -6.96 8.81 0.18
CA TRP A 147 -7.29 8.84 1.61
C TRP A 147 -8.60 8.11 1.92
N ARG A 148 -9.68 8.45 1.21
CA ARG A 148 -10.99 7.79 1.38
C ARG A 148 -10.90 6.29 1.16
N ARG A 149 -10.16 5.85 0.13
CA ARG A 149 -10.03 4.44 -0.23
C ARG A 149 -9.44 3.61 0.89
N PHE A 150 -8.32 4.02 1.50
CA PHE A 150 -7.72 3.19 2.56
C PHE A 150 -8.33 3.47 3.95
N ILE A 151 -8.82 4.70 4.24
CA ILE A 151 -9.56 4.96 5.50
C ILE A 151 -10.82 4.09 5.59
N TRP A 152 -11.44 3.73 4.46
CA TRP A 152 -12.53 2.76 4.43
C TRP A 152 -12.16 1.43 5.13
N HIS A 153 -10.90 1.01 5.01
CA HIS A 153 -10.36 -0.20 5.63
C HIS A 153 -9.89 0.00 7.07
N GLN A 154 -9.93 1.23 7.60
CA GLN A 154 -9.85 1.50 9.05
C GLN A 154 -11.16 1.19 9.78
N PHE A 155 -12.16 0.64 9.08
CA PHE A 155 -13.35 0.09 9.70
C PHE A 155 -12.98 -0.93 10.78
N HIS A 156 -13.70 -0.89 11.89
CA HIS A 156 -13.32 -1.58 13.13
C HIS A 156 -13.39 -3.10 13.05
N ASP A 157 -13.94 -3.71 12.00
CA ASP A 157 -13.82 -5.16 11.74
C ASP A 157 -12.83 -5.53 10.64
N ASP A 158 -12.44 -4.55 9.81
CA ASP A 158 -11.45 -4.77 8.76
C ASP A 158 -10.05 -4.63 9.36
N LEU A 159 -9.72 -3.43 9.87
CA LEU A 159 -8.41 -3.13 10.42
C LEU A 159 -8.03 -3.98 11.63
N THR A 160 -9.00 -4.35 12.45
CA THR A 160 -8.80 -5.24 13.61
C THR A 160 -8.55 -6.69 13.21
N GLY A 161 -8.76 -7.05 11.95
CA GLY A 161 -8.49 -8.40 11.46
C GLY A 161 -9.59 -9.40 11.77
N THR A 162 -10.85 -8.96 11.82
CA THR A 162 -11.98 -9.77 12.29
C THR A 162 -13.08 -10.05 11.25
N SER A 163 -12.85 -9.64 10.00
CA SER A 163 -13.71 -9.93 8.85
C SER A 163 -13.49 -11.33 8.25
N ILE A 164 -14.33 -11.70 7.29
CA ILE A 164 -14.15 -12.94 6.50
C ILE A 164 -12.94 -12.82 5.55
N PRO A 165 -12.29 -13.94 5.14
CA PRO A 165 -11.09 -13.90 4.29
C PRO A 165 -11.30 -13.14 2.98
N LYS A 166 -12.50 -13.23 2.39
CA LYS A 166 -12.83 -12.56 1.14
C LYS A 166 -12.75 -11.04 1.25
N ALA A 167 -13.12 -10.45 2.40
CA ALA A 167 -13.03 -9.01 2.63
C ALA A 167 -11.58 -8.53 2.46
N TYR A 168 -10.61 -9.26 3.01
CA TYR A 168 -9.20 -8.88 2.92
C TYR A 168 -8.62 -8.89 1.52
N THR A 169 -9.14 -9.70 0.60
CA THR A 169 -8.70 -9.63 -0.82
C THR A 169 -9.01 -8.27 -1.43
N TYR A 170 -10.09 -7.63 -1.00
CA TYR A 170 -10.45 -6.26 -1.38
C TYR A 170 -9.60 -5.25 -0.60
N SER A 171 -9.46 -5.42 0.71
CA SER A 171 -8.66 -4.51 1.56
C SER A 171 -7.21 -4.44 1.10
N TRP A 172 -6.54 -5.57 0.82
CA TRP A 172 -5.16 -5.56 0.33
C TRP A 172 -5.02 -4.87 -1.02
N ASN A 173 -5.99 -5.04 -1.92
CA ASN A 173 -5.99 -4.36 -3.21
C ASN A 173 -6.04 -2.83 -3.03
N ASP A 174 -6.99 -2.36 -2.23
CA ASP A 174 -7.25 -0.93 -2.02
C ASP A 174 -6.12 -0.26 -1.24
N GLU A 175 -5.55 -0.96 -0.24
CA GLU A 175 -4.33 -0.57 0.48
C GLU A 175 -3.13 -0.42 -0.47
N LEU A 176 -2.91 -1.37 -1.39
CA LEU A 176 -1.78 -1.32 -2.34
C LEU A 176 -2.00 -0.27 -3.44
N LEU A 177 -3.25 -0.03 -3.83
CA LEU A 177 -3.64 0.97 -4.82
C LEU A 177 -3.48 2.39 -4.27
N ALA A 178 -4.05 2.70 -3.10
CA ALA A 178 -3.93 4.01 -2.46
C ALA A 178 -2.46 4.39 -2.21
N LYS A 179 -1.68 3.42 -1.71
CA LYS A 179 -0.24 3.52 -1.47
C LYS A 179 0.56 3.85 -2.72
N SER A 180 0.20 3.25 -3.85
CA SER A 180 0.86 3.51 -5.12
C SER A 180 0.51 4.92 -5.62
N GLN A 181 -0.75 5.34 -5.50
CA GLN A 181 -1.15 6.71 -5.82
C GLN A 181 -0.45 7.75 -4.93
N PHE A 182 -0.31 7.51 -3.62
CA PHE A 182 0.44 8.41 -2.75
C PHE A 182 1.94 8.46 -3.12
N ALA A 183 2.55 7.32 -3.45
CA ALA A 183 3.94 7.28 -3.89
C ALA A 183 4.15 8.00 -5.23
N ASP A 184 3.20 7.91 -6.17
CA ASP A 184 3.20 8.64 -7.43
C ASP A 184 3.10 10.15 -7.17
N VAL A 185 2.18 10.60 -6.30
CA VAL A 185 2.06 12.00 -5.89
C VAL A 185 3.33 12.51 -5.19
N VAL A 186 3.92 11.73 -4.27
CA VAL A 186 5.21 12.07 -3.66
C VAL A 186 6.28 12.26 -4.73
N THR A 187 6.36 11.35 -5.70
CA THR A 187 7.36 11.43 -6.78
C THR A 187 7.14 12.65 -7.65
N SER A 188 5.93 12.87 -8.14
CA SER A 188 5.56 14.00 -8.99
C SER A 188 5.80 15.34 -8.28
N ALA A 189 5.23 15.54 -7.09
CA ALA A 189 5.40 16.80 -6.36
C ALA A 189 6.86 17.04 -5.93
N SER A 190 7.61 15.98 -5.60
CA SER A 190 9.05 16.10 -5.36
C SER A 190 9.81 16.51 -6.62
N GLY A 191 9.47 15.91 -7.77
CA GLY A 191 10.05 16.25 -9.06
C GLY A 191 9.82 17.72 -9.41
N ALA A 192 8.60 18.23 -9.22
CA ALA A 192 8.27 19.63 -9.44
C ALA A 192 9.10 20.57 -8.55
N VAL A 193 9.26 20.24 -7.25
CA VAL A 193 10.13 21.03 -6.36
C VAL A 193 11.60 20.92 -6.80
N ILE A 194 12.09 19.73 -7.13
CA ILE A 194 13.48 19.47 -7.54
C ILE A 194 13.84 20.19 -8.84
N ALA A 195 12.89 20.32 -9.79
CA ALA A 195 13.08 21.07 -11.03
C ALA A 195 13.49 22.54 -10.78
N THR A 196 13.09 23.10 -9.64
CA THR A 196 13.50 24.47 -9.23
C THR A 196 14.90 24.55 -8.60
N MET A 197 15.50 23.40 -8.22
CA MET A 197 16.76 23.32 -7.48
C MET A 197 17.98 23.18 -8.38
N ASP A 198 19.16 23.58 -7.88
CA ASP A 198 20.44 23.38 -8.58
C ASP A 198 20.98 21.97 -8.33
N THR A 199 20.69 21.06 -9.25
CA THR A 199 21.09 19.65 -9.19
C THR A 199 22.46 19.38 -9.83
N ARG A 200 23.16 20.41 -10.31
CA ARG A 200 24.50 20.25 -10.91
C ARG A 200 25.51 19.78 -9.87
N VAL A 201 25.98 18.57 -10.04
CA VAL A 201 27.02 17.94 -9.22
C VAL A 201 28.11 17.36 -10.13
N LYS A 202 29.19 16.80 -9.58
CA LYS A 202 30.24 16.19 -10.41
C LYS A 202 29.93 14.73 -10.79
N GLY A 203 29.16 14.01 -9.98
CA GLY A 203 28.70 12.65 -10.25
C GLY A 203 27.20 12.58 -10.48
N THR A 204 26.54 11.62 -9.84
CA THR A 204 25.08 11.46 -9.88
C THR A 204 24.44 12.31 -8.79
N SER A 205 23.45 13.12 -9.16
CA SER A 205 22.66 13.91 -8.23
C SER A 205 21.66 13.01 -7.50
N VAL A 206 21.83 12.88 -6.18
CA VAL A 206 20.86 12.22 -5.31
C VAL A 206 20.22 13.27 -4.41
N VAL A 207 18.93 13.50 -4.58
CA VAL A 207 18.19 14.44 -3.74
C VAL A 207 17.51 13.68 -2.61
N VAL A 208 17.70 14.14 -1.38
CA VAL A 208 17.12 13.56 -0.18
C VAL A 208 15.93 14.40 0.27
N TYR A 209 14.77 13.78 0.39
CA TYR A 209 13.54 14.36 0.93
C TYR A 209 13.37 14.00 2.41
N ASN A 210 13.26 15.02 3.27
CA ASN A 210 12.85 14.88 4.65
C ASN A 210 11.41 15.37 4.84
N PRO A 211 10.42 14.47 4.98
CA PRO A 211 9.03 14.86 5.22
C PRO A 211 8.75 15.30 6.67
N LEU A 212 9.64 15.02 7.62
CA LEU A 212 9.36 15.30 9.03
C LEU A 212 9.42 16.79 9.34
N GLY A 213 8.64 17.20 10.35
CA GLY A 213 8.51 18.57 10.84
C GLY A 213 9.68 19.07 11.70
N PHE A 214 10.75 18.28 11.82
CA PHE A 214 11.97 18.65 12.54
C PHE A 214 13.22 18.29 11.74
N LYS A 215 14.34 18.94 12.09
CA LYS A 215 15.65 18.70 11.51
C LYS A 215 16.16 17.35 12.00
N ARG A 216 16.73 16.54 11.10
CA ARG A 216 17.36 15.26 11.51
C ARG A 216 18.70 15.01 10.83
N GLN A 217 19.55 14.31 11.55
CA GLN A 217 20.72 13.62 11.02
C GLN A 217 20.39 12.13 11.01
N ASP A 218 20.50 11.49 9.85
CA ASP A 218 20.03 10.13 9.62
C ASP A 218 20.91 9.44 8.57
N VAL A 219 20.64 8.16 8.27
CA VAL A 219 21.28 7.42 7.19
C VAL A 219 20.32 7.33 6.02
N ALA A 220 20.66 7.98 4.90
CA ALA A 220 19.94 7.85 3.65
C ALA A 220 20.37 6.59 2.90
N GLU A 221 19.43 5.96 2.21
CA GLU A 221 19.61 4.76 1.40
C GLU A 221 19.20 5.03 -0.05
N ALA A 222 19.99 4.56 -1.02
CA ALA A 222 19.74 4.80 -2.44
C ALA A 222 20.29 3.68 -3.34
N TYR A 223 19.57 3.40 -4.43
CA TYR A 223 19.99 2.58 -5.57
C TYR A 223 20.40 3.50 -6.71
N VAL A 224 21.71 3.67 -6.90
CA VAL A 224 22.27 4.66 -7.83
C VAL A 224 22.76 3.96 -9.09
N PRO A 225 22.28 4.32 -10.29
CA PRO A 225 22.77 3.75 -11.55
C PRO A 225 24.28 3.96 -11.71
N MET A 226 25.01 2.90 -12.04
CA MET A 226 26.44 2.93 -12.34
C MET A 226 26.78 1.90 -13.42
N ASP A 227 27.50 2.32 -14.46
CA ASP A 227 27.85 1.47 -15.62
C ASP A 227 28.59 0.17 -15.25
N LYS A 228 29.31 0.17 -14.13
CA LYS A 228 30.09 -0.97 -13.64
C LYS A 228 30.04 -1.01 -12.12
N ALA A 229 30.20 -2.22 -11.57
CA ALA A 229 30.32 -2.44 -10.13
C ALA A 229 31.46 -1.57 -9.53
N PRO A 230 31.15 -0.59 -8.66
CA PRO A 230 32.17 0.25 -8.06
C PRO A 230 32.91 -0.51 -6.94
N SER A 231 34.20 -0.22 -6.74
CA SER A 231 34.95 -0.77 -5.60
C SER A 231 34.67 -0.06 -4.27
N GLY A 232 33.96 1.07 -4.32
CA GLY A 232 33.59 1.92 -3.21
C GLY A 232 32.81 3.13 -3.71
N VAL A 233 32.21 3.89 -2.80
CA VAL A 233 31.41 5.09 -3.09
C VAL A 233 31.94 6.28 -2.30
N ALA A 234 31.89 7.46 -2.91
CA ALA A 234 32.12 8.73 -2.23
C ALA A 234 30.88 9.62 -2.39
N VAL A 235 30.42 10.21 -1.29
CA VAL A 235 29.25 11.10 -1.27
C VAL A 235 29.66 12.45 -0.70
N TYR A 236 29.21 13.52 -1.34
CA TYR A 236 29.42 14.90 -0.89
C TYR A 236 28.08 15.58 -0.69
N ASN A 237 27.95 16.35 0.38
CA ASN A 237 26.74 17.11 0.67
C ASN A 237 26.60 18.36 -0.23
N GLU A 238 25.56 19.15 0.03
CA GLU A 238 25.20 20.38 -0.68
C GLU A 238 26.32 21.43 -0.69
N LYS A 239 27.20 21.41 0.34
CA LYS A 239 28.38 22.28 0.49
C LYS A 239 29.66 21.71 -0.14
N GLY A 240 29.59 20.54 -0.76
CA GLY A 240 30.74 19.84 -1.34
C GLY A 240 31.66 19.20 -0.30
N LYS A 241 31.20 19.04 0.95
CA LYS A 241 31.93 18.33 2.02
C LYS A 241 31.64 16.84 1.91
N ALA A 242 32.69 16.02 1.99
CA ALA A 242 32.52 14.56 2.02
C ALA A 242 31.77 14.13 3.29
N VAL A 243 30.80 13.23 3.14
CA VAL A 243 30.08 12.57 4.24
C VAL A 243 30.47 11.10 4.28
N LYS A 244 30.25 10.42 5.41
CA LYS A 244 30.45 8.97 5.45
C LYS A 244 29.47 8.30 4.49
N ALA A 245 29.95 7.27 3.82
CA ALA A 245 29.16 6.48 2.87
C ALA A 245 29.63 5.02 2.88
N GLN A 246 28.74 4.13 2.46
CA GLN A 246 28.95 2.69 2.43
C GLN A 246 28.26 2.09 1.20
N LEU A 247 28.99 1.26 0.46
CA LEU A 247 28.44 0.42 -0.61
C LEU A 247 27.98 -0.91 0.01
N LEU A 248 26.74 -1.31 -0.25
CA LEU A 248 26.15 -2.55 0.24
C LEU A 248 26.23 -3.66 -0.81
N SER A 249 25.72 -3.40 -2.01
CA SER A 249 25.70 -4.33 -3.13
C SER A 249 25.74 -3.61 -4.48
N TYR A 250 25.88 -4.37 -5.56
CA TYR A 250 25.72 -3.90 -6.92
C TYR A 250 24.95 -4.96 -7.72
N GLU A 251 23.74 -4.62 -8.14
CA GLU A 251 22.80 -5.52 -8.82
C GLU A 251 22.09 -4.73 -9.92
N ASP A 252 21.85 -5.36 -11.07
CA ASP A 252 21.11 -4.78 -12.21
C ASP A 252 21.56 -3.37 -12.63
N GLY A 253 22.88 -3.13 -12.65
CA GLY A 253 23.45 -1.85 -13.05
C GLY A 253 23.34 -0.74 -11.99
N LYS A 254 22.93 -1.05 -10.75
CA LYS A 254 22.72 -0.08 -9.68
C LYS A 254 23.58 -0.43 -8.46
N ALA A 255 24.24 0.58 -7.90
CA ALA A 255 24.93 0.49 -6.62
C ALA A 255 23.94 0.78 -5.49
N HIS A 256 23.76 -0.17 -4.57
CA HIS A 256 23.00 0.02 -3.35
C HIS A 256 23.91 0.63 -2.28
N ILE A 257 23.60 1.85 -1.84
CA ILE A 257 24.47 2.64 -0.96
C ILE A 257 23.73 3.18 0.26
N LEU A 258 24.48 3.40 1.33
CA LEU A 258 24.10 4.20 2.49
C LEU A 258 25.01 5.43 2.60
N PHE A 259 24.48 6.55 3.07
CA PHE A 259 25.28 7.74 3.40
C PHE A 259 24.67 8.57 4.53
N GLU A 260 25.52 9.26 5.28
CA GLU A 260 25.10 10.24 6.29
C GLU A 260 24.38 11.41 5.60
N ALA A 261 23.17 11.73 6.07
CA ALA A 261 22.39 12.85 5.60
C ALA A 261 22.01 13.76 6.77
N GLU A 262 22.16 15.07 6.59
CA GLU A 262 21.61 16.10 7.48
C GLU A 262 20.60 16.91 6.68
N THR A 263 19.36 16.95 7.16
CA THR A 263 18.24 17.54 6.43
C THR A 263 17.41 18.43 7.34
N ASP A 264 17.04 19.60 6.83
CA ASP A 264 16.10 20.51 7.50
C ASP A 264 14.67 19.90 7.48
N PRO A 265 13.71 20.44 8.25
CA PRO A 265 12.34 19.95 8.24
C PRO A 265 11.64 20.21 6.89
N VAL A 266 10.77 19.30 6.46
CA VAL A 266 9.97 19.41 5.22
C VAL A 266 10.83 19.97 4.08
N SER A 267 11.88 19.22 3.72
CA SER A 267 13.01 19.74 2.94
C SER A 267 13.53 18.80 1.87
N TYR A 268 14.18 19.37 0.86
CA TYR A 268 15.00 18.66 -0.12
C TYR A 268 16.45 19.10 -0.01
N THR A 269 17.39 18.16 -0.07
CA THR A 269 18.84 18.44 -0.04
C THR A 269 19.58 17.62 -1.10
N VAL A 270 20.40 18.28 -1.93
CA VAL A 270 21.15 17.65 -3.04
C VAL A 270 22.50 17.11 -2.56
N TYR A 271 22.76 15.83 -2.88
CA TYR A 271 24.03 15.14 -2.65
C TYR A 271 24.67 14.71 -3.97
N ASP A 272 26.00 14.72 -4.00
CA ASP A 272 26.83 14.30 -5.14
C ASP A 272 27.42 12.91 -4.87
N VAL A 273 26.93 11.90 -5.59
CA VAL A 273 27.38 10.51 -5.47
C VAL A 273 28.34 10.17 -6.60
N ARG A 274 29.50 9.62 -6.24
CA ARG A 274 30.55 9.25 -7.21
C ARG A 274 31.06 7.84 -6.96
N ALA A 275 31.37 7.14 -8.04
CA ALA A 275 32.19 5.93 -7.96
C ALA A 275 33.58 6.30 -7.41
N ALA A 276 34.10 5.47 -6.51
CA ALA A 276 35.42 5.66 -5.93
C ALA A 276 36.24 4.36 -5.97
N GLY A 277 37.57 4.52 -5.92
CA GLY A 277 38.47 3.43 -5.56
C GLY A 277 38.24 3.00 -4.10
N LYS A 278 38.87 1.89 -3.67
CA LYS A 278 38.94 1.57 -2.23
C LYS A 278 39.47 2.79 -1.47
N THR A 279 38.61 3.45 -0.71
CA THR A 279 39.00 4.54 0.19
C THR A 279 39.91 3.99 1.28
N LYS A 280 40.76 4.83 1.90
CA LYS A 280 41.44 4.45 3.15
C LYS A 280 40.36 3.99 4.12
N ALA A 281 40.41 2.72 4.53
CA ALA A 281 39.38 2.11 5.35
C ALA A 281 39.04 3.02 6.54
N SER A 282 37.85 3.63 6.50
CA SER A 282 37.23 4.13 7.71
C SER A 282 37.12 2.96 8.68
N LYS A 283 37.32 3.22 9.97
CA LYS A 283 37.24 2.17 10.99
C LYS A 283 35.86 1.52 10.87
N GLN A 284 35.83 0.26 10.45
CA GLN A 284 34.60 -0.53 10.39
C GLN A 284 34.07 -0.71 11.81
N LEU A 285 32.75 -0.87 11.92
CA LEU A 285 32.15 -1.33 13.16
C LEU A 285 32.66 -2.76 13.47
N SER A 286 32.78 -3.08 14.74
CA SER A 286 33.38 -4.36 15.16
C SER A 286 32.31 -5.45 15.11
N THR A 287 32.39 -6.31 14.09
CA THR A 287 31.46 -7.44 13.92
C THR A 287 32.23 -8.76 13.97
N GLY A 288 31.90 -9.58 14.96
CA GLY A 288 32.44 -10.92 15.15
C GLY A 288 31.44 -12.01 14.76
N LYS A 289 31.74 -13.26 15.11
CA LYS A 289 30.87 -14.42 14.79
C LYS A 289 29.48 -14.33 15.44
N ASN A 290 29.41 -13.81 16.66
CA ASN A 290 28.18 -13.68 17.46
C ASN A 290 28.14 -12.37 18.27
N THR A 291 28.99 -11.41 17.94
CA THR A 291 29.10 -10.13 18.65
C THR A 291 29.08 -8.98 17.65
N ILE A 292 28.39 -7.89 17.97
CA ILE A 292 28.41 -6.66 17.17
C ILE A 292 28.59 -5.46 18.10
N GLU A 293 29.44 -4.51 17.72
CA GLU A 293 29.82 -3.38 18.57
C GLU A 293 30.05 -2.10 17.74
N ASN A 294 29.45 -0.99 18.19
CA ASN A 294 29.71 0.36 17.70
C ASN A 294 30.24 1.24 18.85
N GLU A 295 30.22 2.57 18.75
CA GLU A 295 30.71 3.44 19.84
C GLU A 295 29.83 3.42 21.10
N VAL A 296 28.54 3.08 20.96
CA VAL A 296 27.54 3.11 22.05
C VAL A 296 27.35 1.74 22.69
N TYR A 297 27.08 0.71 21.88
CA TYR A 297 26.70 -0.61 22.36
C TYR A 297 27.72 -1.68 22.02
N LYS A 298 27.77 -2.70 22.88
CA LYS A 298 28.29 -4.02 22.55
C LYS A 298 27.19 -5.05 22.78
N ILE A 299 26.88 -5.82 21.75
CA ILE A 299 25.81 -6.83 21.77
C ILE A 299 26.41 -8.21 21.57
N THR A 300 25.99 -9.19 22.38
CA THR A 300 26.41 -10.59 22.27
C THR A 300 25.21 -11.53 22.12
N LEU A 301 25.24 -12.33 21.06
CA LEU A 301 24.26 -13.39 20.79
C LEU A 301 24.69 -14.71 21.43
N ASN A 302 23.75 -15.42 22.04
CA ASN A 302 23.95 -16.79 22.53
C ASN A 302 23.89 -17.82 21.39
N ALA A 303 23.97 -19.12 21.74
CA ALA A 303 23.91 -20.22 20.76
C ALA A 303 22.55 -20.32 20.04
N ASP A 304 21.47 -19.85 20.68
CA ASP A 304 20.14 -19.79 20.08
C ASP A 304 19.98 -18.56 19.17
N GLY A 305 20.99 -17.69 19.07
CA GLY A 305 20.95 -16.44 18.30
C GLY A 305 20.10 -15.36 18.96
N ASP A 306 19.86 -15.44 20.26
CA ASP A 306 19.15 -14.44 21.07
C ASP A 306 20.16 -13.48 21.73
N ILE A 307 19.74 -12.24 22.01
CA ILE A 307 20.62 -11.22 22.61
C ILE A 307 20.76 -11.49 24.11
N SER A 308 21.84 -12.16 24.48
CA SER A 308 22.18 -12.48 25.87
C SER A 308 22.86 -11.35 26.64
N SER A 309 23.38 -10.35 25.94
CA SER A 309 24.00 -9.15 26.53
C SER A 309 23.81 -7.98 25.57
N LEU A 310 23.36 -6.87 26.12
CA LEU A 310 23.26 -5.56 25.48
C LEU A 310 23.89 -4.56 26.45
N PHE A 311 25.16 -4.25 26.21
CA PHE A 311 25.94 -3.38 27.07
C PHE A 311 26.03 -1.97 26.49
N ASP A 312 25.52 -0.97 27.20
CA ASP A 312 25.71 0.45 26.88
C ASP A 312 27.02 0.95 27.51
N LYS A 313 27.97 1.32 26.65
CA LYS A 313 29.31 1.78 27.02
C LYS A 313 29.34 3.19 27.56
N ARG A 314 28.37 4.03 27.20
CA ARG A 314 28.25 5.42 27.71
C ARG A 314 27.88 5.40 29.19
N ALA A 315 26.96 4.51 29.55
CA ALA A 315 26.48 4.35 30.92
C ALA A 315 27.24 3.27 31.71
N ASN A 316 28.15 2.52 31.06
CA ASN A 316 28.83 1.36 31.63
C ASN A 316 27.84 0.37 32.27
N LYS A 317 26.77 0.04 31.54
CA LYS A 317 25.60 -0.68 32.06
C LYS A 317 25.21 -1.84 31.15
N GLU A 318 25.04 -3.02 31.74
CA GLU A 318 24.37 -4.16 31.09
C GLU A 318 22.86 -3.98 31.19
N LEU A 319 22.16 -4.07 30.06
CA LEU A 319 20.72 -3.81 29.98
C LEU A 319 19.89 -5.09 30.10
N VAL A 320 20.43 -6.25 29.72
CA VAL A 320 19.71 -7.52 29.81
C VAL A 320 19.79 -8.08 31.23
N GLU A 321 18.69 -8.59 31.76
CA GLU A 321 18.67 -9.27 33.04
C GLU A 321 19.64 -10.48 33.05
N SER A 322 20.39 -10.65 34.14
CA SER A 322 21.35 -11.75 34.28
C SER A 322 20.69 -13.12 34.09
N GLY A 323 21.22 -13.91 33.16
CA GLY A 323 20.70 -15.25 32.84
C GLY A 323 19.47 -15.25 31.92
N LYS A 324 19.06 -14.09 31.40
CA LYS A 324 18.00 -13.95 30.40
C LYS A 324 18.56 -13.50 29.05
N ALA A 325 17.70 -13.37 28.06
CA ALA A 325 18.03 -12.84 26.74
C ALA A 325 16.84 -12.10 26.14
N ILE A 326 17.09 -11.07 25.33
CA ILE A 326 16.07 -10.52 24.43
C ILE A 326 15.90 -11.51 23.28
N ARG A 327 14.69 -12.04 23.13
CA ARG A 327 14.42 -13.22 22.28
C ARG A 327 13.04 -13.19 21.63
N LEU A 328 12.89 -13.94 20.55
CA LEU A 328 11.57 -14.33 20.06
C LEU A 328 10.97 -15.34 21.05
N ALA A 329 9.78 -15.03 21.56
CA ALA A 329 9.04 -15.79 22.55
C ALA A 329 7.75 -16.34 21.91
N LEU A 330 7.67 -17.66 21.77
CA LEU A 330 6.55 -18.35 21.15
C LEU A 330 5.66 -19.01 22.20
N PHE A 331 4.40 -18.62 22.25
CA PHE A 331 3.37 -19.34 22.98
C PHE A 331 2.76 -20.38 22.05
N THR A 332 2.88 -21.66 22.38
CA THR A 332 2.53 -22.79 21.50
C THR A 332 1.12 -23.34 21.71
N ASN A 333 0.39 -22.74 22.66
CA ASN A 333 -1.00 -23.06 22.93
C ASN A 333 -1.78 -21.75 23.12
N ASN A 334 -2.41 -21.28 22.04
CA ASN A 334 -3.14 -20.02 21.97
C ASN A 334 -4.64 -20.27 21.67
N PRO A 335 -5.40 -20.87 22.61
CA PRO A 335 -6.82 -21.13 22.40
C PRO A 335 -7.65 -19.84 22.46
N SER A 336 -8.43 -19.59 21.40
CA SER A 336 -9.54 -18.63 21.42
C SER A 336 -10.66 -19.20 20.58
N ARG A 337 -11.71 -19.71 21.25
CA ARG A 337 -12.73 -20.56 20.60
C ARG A 337 -13.91 -19.79 20.05
N SER A 338 -14.38 -18.77 20.76
CA SER A 338 -15.59 -18.03 20.39
C SER A 338 -15.27 -16.89 19.42
N TRP A 339 -14.19 -16.15 19.70
CA TRP A 339 -13.78 -14.98 18.92
C TRP A 339 -12.28 -15.03 18.61
N PRO A 340 -11.85 -15.98 17.76
CA PRO A 340 -10.43 -16.31 17.58
C PRO A 340 -9.54 -15.11 17.26
N ALA A 341 -9.92 -14.29 16.27
CA ALA A 341 -9.15 -13.11 15.87
C ALA A 341 -9.23 -11.95 16.89
N TRP A 342 -10.38 -11.78 17.55
CA TRP A 342 -10.60 -10.68 18.50
C TRP A 342 -9.86 -10.84 19.81
N GLU A 343 -9.55 -12.09 20.21
CA GLU A 343 -9.08 -12.38 21.57
C GLU A 343 -7.74 -13.10 21.59
N ILE A 344 -6.82 -12.52 22.36
CA ILE A 344 -5.74 -13.26 23.02
C ILE A 344 -6.19 -13.48 24.46
N MET A 345 -6.15 -14.73 24.93
CA MET A 345 -6.57 -15.06 26.29
C MET A 345 -5.46 -14.74 27.29
N LYS A 346 -5.80 -14.15 28.44
CA LYS A 346 -4.84 -13.97 29.55
C LYS A 346 -4.16 -15.28 29.95
N THR A 347 -4.90 -16.39 29.95
CA THR A 347 -4.35 -17.72 30.26
C THR A 347 -3.26 -18.15 29.28
N THR A 348 -3.26 -17.67 28.03
CA THR A 348 -2.16 -17.86 27.08
C THR A 348 -0.93 -17.08 27.54
N LEU A 349 -1.08 -15.79 27.84
CA LEU A 349 0.02 -14.90 28.25
C LEU A 349 0.65 -15.26 29.61
N ASP A 350 -0.12 -15.90 30.49
CA ASP A 350 0.34 -16.39 31.79
C ASP A 350 1.18 -17.69 31.67
N THR A 351 1.25 -18.32 30.50
CA THR A 351 2.10 -19.49 30.29
C THR A 351 3.54 -19.09 29.99
N VAL A 352 4.48 -20.05 30.14
CA VAL A 352 5.89 -19.83 29.81
C VAL A 352 6.09 -20.04 28.31
N PRO A 353 6.51 -19.01 27.54
CA PRO A 353 6.80 -19.17 26.12
C PRO A 353 8.14 -19.89 25.89
N VAL A 354 8.28 -20.50 24.71
CA VAL A 354 9.52 -21.16 24.27
C VAL A 354 10.34 -20.24 23.36
N SER A 355 11.66 -20.45 23.31
CA SER A 355 12.54 -19.80 22.33
C SER A 355 12.42 -20.46 20.95
N ILE A 356 12.72 -19.70 19.90
CA ILE A 356 12.95 -20.23 18.56
C ILE A 356 14.44 -20.60 18.43
N ASN A 357 14.76 -21.90 18.44
CA ASN A 357 16.15 -22.36 18.54
C ASN A 357 16.51 -23.52 17.59
N GLU A 358 15.68 -23.83 16.60
CA GLU A 358 15.99 -24.86 15.61
C GLU A 358 16.81 -24.24 14.45
N ASN A 359 17.76 -25.02 13.92
CA ASN A 359 18.56 -24.68 12.73
C ASN A 359 19.21 -23.28 12.76
N VAL A 360 19.65 -22.83 13.95
CA VAL A 360 20.20 -21.49 14.14
C VAL A 360 21.50 -21.32 13.37
N LYS A 361 21.55 -20.26 12.56
CA LYS A 361 22.74 -19.85 11.83
C LYS A 361 22.93 -18.34 11.95
N ILE A 362 24.11 -17.95 12.44
CA ILE A 362 24.51 -16.55 12.59
C ILE A 362 25.62 -16.27 11.58
N THR A 363 25.42 -15.26 10.75
CA THR A 363 26.40 -14.80 9.74
C THR A 363 26.50 -13.29 9.75
N VAL A 364 27.65 -12.76 9.34
CA VAL A 364 27.80 -11.31 9.09
C VAL A 364 27.14 -11.00 7.74
N ALA A 365 26.08 -10.19 7.73
CA ALA A 365 25.42 -9.73 6.51
C ALA A 365 26.02 -8.43 5.98
N GLU A 366 26.37 -7.52 6.89
CA GLU A 366 26.93 -6.21 6.54
C GLU A 366 28.09 -5.92 7.49
N ASN A 367 29.21 -5.43 6.97
CA ASN A 367 30.35 -4.99 7.77
C ASN A 367 30.95 -3.72 7.17
N GLY A 368 30.32 -2.59 7.45
CA GLY A 368 30.73 -1.30 6.92
C GLY A 368 30.83 -0.21 7.98
N PRO A 369 31.30 0.98 7.57
CA PRO A 369 31.60 2.09 8.47
C PRO A 369 30.37 2.87 8.92
N LEU A 370 29.22 2.71 8.27
CA LEU A 370 27.95 3.36 8.66
C LEU A 370 27.00 2.40 9.33
N ARG A 371 26.95 1.16 8.84
CA ARG A 371 26.07 0.12 9.34
C ARG A 371 26.77 -1.22 9.26
N SER A 372 26.61 -2.01 10.32
CA SER A 372 26.98 -3.42 10.34
C SER A 372 25.80 -4.24 10.82
N ALA A 373 25.72 -5.48 10.35
CA ALA A 373 24.58 -6.34 10.59
C ALA A 373 24.99 -7.80 10.79
N LEU A 374 24.45 -8.42 11.84
CA LEU A 374 24.39 -9.87 11.96
C LEU A 374 23.06 -10.36 11.39
N LYS A 375 23.11 -11.34 10.50
CA LYS A 375 21.95 -12.11 10.03
C LYS A 375 21.81 -13.37 10.87
N ILE A 376 20.63 -13.56 11.43
CA ILE A 376 20.25 -14.70 12.25
C ILE A 376 19.12 -15.44 11.53
N GLU A 377 19.41 -16.66 11.08
CA GLU A 377 18.44 -17.55 10.43
C GLU A 377 18.07 -18.65 11.41
N LYS A 378 16.78 -18.89 11.64
CA LYS A 378 16.26 -19.92 12.55
C LYS A 378 14.97 -20.52 12.01
N THR A 379 14.56 -21.68 12.52
CA THR A 379 13.26 -22.31 12.21
C THR A 379 12.49 -22.67 13.48
N TYR A 380 11.19 -22.91 13.29
CA TYR A 380 10.34 -23.60 14.27
C TYR A 380 9.27 -24.37 13.49
N GLY A 381 9.37 -25.70 13.45
CA GLY A 381 8.56 -26.50 12.55
C GLY A 381 8.69 -26.02 11.10
N ASP A 382 7.58 -25.69 10.46
CA ASP A 382 7.57 -25.20 9.07
C ASP A 382 7.78 -23.68 8.93
N SER A 383 7.91 -22.95 10.04
CA SER A 383 8.14 -21.49 9.99
C SER A 383 9.63 -21.17 9.91
N LYS A 384 9.96 -20.11 9.16
CA LYS A 384 11.33 -19.62 9.00
C LYS A 384 11.43 -18.18 9.47
N PHE A 385 12.51 -17.88 10.18
CA PHE A 385 12.76 -16.58 10.78
C PHE A 385 14.13 -16.10 10.33
N VAL A 386 14.17 -14.93 9.71
CA VAL A 386 15.40 -14.22 9.38
C VAL A 386 15.38 -12.87 10.09
N GLN A 387 16.36 -12.63 10.95
CA GLN A 387 16.52 -11.36 11.65
C GLN A 387 17.85 -10.71 11.24
N TYR A 388 17.84 -9.41 11.00
CA TYR A 388 19.05 -8.60 10.81
C TYR A 388 19.19 -7.67 12.01
N LEU A 389 20.13 -7.99 12.91
CA LEU A 389 20.51 -7.13 14.02
C LEU A 389 21.53 -6.10 13.52
N ARG A 390 21.11 -4.84 13.44
CA ARG A 390 21.87 -3.74 12.85
C ARG A 390 22.32 -2.74 13.90
N LEU A 391 23.61 -2.40 13.87
CA LEU A 391 24.17 -1.23 14.55
C LEU A 391 24.61 -0.20 13.52
N PHE A 392 24.42 1.07 13.88
CA PHE A 392 24.82 2.21 13.08
C PHE A 392 26.03 2.92 13.70
N ASP A 393 26.61 3.85 12.94
CA ASP A 393 27.60 4.81 13.40
C ASP A 393 27.06 6.25 13.27
N GLY A 394 27.68 7.22 13.94
CA GLY A 394 27.30 8.62 13.85
C GLY A 394 25.95 8.93 14.49
N ALA A 395 25.08 9.70 13.83
CA ALA A 395 23.84 10.21 14.42
C ALA A 395 22.83 9.12 14.84
N LEU A 396 22.92 7.92 14.27
CA LEU A 396 22.09 6.77 14.64
C LEU A 396 22.81 5.77 15.57
N ALA A 397 24.00 6.09 16.08
CA ALA A 397 24.80 5.13 16.85
C ALA A 397 24.09 4.60 18.11
N ASP A 398 23.10 5.32 18.64
CA ASP A 398 22.31 4.90 19.81
C ASP A 398 21.04 4.12 19.46
N ARG A 399 20.76 3.86 18.18
CA ARG A 399 19.64 3.05 17.69
C ARG A 399 20.12 1.66 17.28
N ILE A 400 19.41 0.63 17.74
CA ILE A 400 19.62 -0.75 17.36
C ILE A 400 18.39 -1.20 16.58
N ASP A 401 18.54 -1.58 15.32
CA ASP A 401 17.41 -2.07 14.51
C ASP A 401 17.44 -3.60 14.45
N VAL A 402 16.28 -4.23 14.63
CA VAL A 402 16.07 -5.65 14.32
C VAL A 402 15.02 -5.74 13.20
N ALA A 403 15.51 -5.88 11.97
CA ALA A 403 14.65 -6.10 10.81
C ALA A 403 14.33 -7.60 10.70
N ASN A 404 13.05 -7.94 10.57
CA ASN A 404 12.56 -9.31 10.58
C ASN A 404 11.91 -9.64 9.23
N GLU A 405 12.21 -10.82 8.71
CA GLU A 405 11.56 -11.46 7.57
C GLU A 405 11.11 -12.85 8.04
N ILE A 406 9.80 -13.08 8.08
CA ILE A 406 9.21 -14.29 8.67
C ILE A 406 8.29 -14.96 7.63
N ASP A 407 8.59 -16.22 7.32
CA ASP A 407 7.66 -17.15 6.67
C ASP A 407 6.89 -17.87 7.77
N TRP A 408 5.68 -17.38 8.07
CA TRP A 408 4.88 -17.85 9.17
C TRP A 408 3.94 -18.98 8.74
N ASN A 409 4.15 -20.17 9.30
CA ASN A 409 3.33 -21.35 9.07
C ASN A 409 2.82 -22.02 10.37
N THR A 410 2.95 -21.35 11.51
CA THR A 410 2.62 -21.94 12.81
C THR A 410 1.18 -21.60 13.20
N LYS A 411 0.34 -22.63 13.37
CA LYS A 411 -1.03 -22.50 13.90
C LYS A 411 -1.05 -22.64 15.43
N ASN A 412 -2.14 -22.22 16.07
CA ASN A 412 -2.31 -22.29 17.53
C ASN A 412 -1.15 -21.60 18.30
N ALA A 413 -0.71 -20.45 17.81
CA ALA A 413 0.46 -19.78 18.31
C ALA A 413 0.27 -18.27 18.48
N LEU A 414 1.05 -17.71 19.39
CA LEU A 414 1.25 -16.27 19.55
C LEU A 414 2.76 -16.03 19.59
N LEU A 415 3.27 -15.25 18.64
CA LEU A 415 4.67 -14.87 18.58
C LEU A 415 4.85 -13.48 19.16
N LYS A 416 5.76 -13.34 20.11
CA LYS A 416 6.19 -12.06 20.68
C LYS A 416 7.71 -11.91 20.62
N VAL A 417 8.21 -10.71 20.87
CA VAL A 417 9.59 -10.49 21.32
C VAL A 417 9.56 -10.06 22.79
N GLU A 418 10.43 -10.65 23.60
CA GLU A 418 10.53 -10.43 25.05
C GLU A 418 11.78 -9.60 25.39
N PHE A 419 11.61 -8.55 26.20
CA PHE A 419 12.66 -7.63 26.64
C PHE A 419 12.82 -7.68 28.17
N PRO A 420 13.59 -8.64 28.72
CA PRO A 420 13.85 -8.74 30.16
C PRO A 420 15.02 -7.83 30.57
N MET A 421 14.72 -6.72 31.25
CA MET A 421 15.68 -5.68 31.59
C MET A 421 16.35 -5.90 32.95
N SER A 422 17.58 -5.40 33.10
CA SER A 422 18.34 -5.41 34.36
C SER A 422 17.84 -4.39 35.40
N PHE A 423 16.85 -3.59 35.03
CA PHE A 423 16.21 -2.57 35.85
C PHE A 423 14.69 -2.70 35.77
N SER A 424 13.98 -2.13 36.75
CA SER A 424 12.56 -2.37 36.97
C SER A 424 11.77 -1.07 37.15
N ASN A 425 10.53 -1.06 36.69
CA ASN A 425 9.52 -0.06 37.03
C ASN A 425 8.12 -0.70 36.98
N PRO A 426 7.27 -0.53 38.01
CA PRO A 426 5.90 -1.02 37.97
C PRO A 426 5.06 -0.43 36.83
N MET A 427 5.47 0.73 36.28
CA MET A 427 4.80 1.42 35.17
C MET A 427 5.72 1.48 33.94
N ALA A 428 5.12 1.43 32.75
CA ALA A 428 5.77 1.74 31.48
C ALA A 428 4.94 2.79 30.70
N ALA A 429 5.62 3.62 29.91
CA ALA A 429 4.95 4.60 29.05
C ALA A 429 4.64 3.98 27.68
N TYR A 430 3.45 4.26 27.15
CA TYR A 430 2.96 3.74 25.88
C TYR A 430 2.42 4.86 25.01
N ASP A 431 2.75 4.80 23.73
CA ASP A 431 2.36 5.79 22.72
C ASP A 431 0.87 5.70 22.35
N LEU A 432 0.15 6.81 22.48
CA LEU A 432 -1.24 6.99 22.03
C LEU A 432 -1.34 7.66 20.65
N GLY A 433 -0.22 8.06 20.04
CA GLY A 433 -0.12 8.69 18.71
C GLY A 433 -0.11 10.23 18.72
N ILE A 434 -0.69 10.86 19.76
CA ILE A 434 -0.64 12.31 20.03
C ILE A 434 -0.35 12.63 21.50
N GLY A 435 0.31 11.69 22.19
CA GLY A 435 0.60 11.73 23.61
C GLY A 435 0.94 10.34 24.12
N HIS A 436 1.12 10.19 25.43
CA HIS A 436 1.42 8.88 26.02
C HIS A 436 0.67 8.64 27.33
N ILE A 437 0.53 7.37 27.69
CA ILE A 437 -0.08 6.92 28.94
C ILE A 437 0.84 5.97 29.69
N PHE A 438 0.81 6.02 31.02
CA PHE A 438 1.49 5.04 31.86
C PHE A 438 0.56 3.87 32.18
N ARG A 439 0.99 2.63 31.88
CA ARG A 439 0.26 1.41 32.26
C ARG A 439 1.13 0.51 33.14
N GLY A 440 0.47 -0.20 34.06
CA GLY A 440 1.12 -1.12 35.00
C GLY A 440 1.32 -2.52 34.41
N ASN A 441 1.67 -3.48 35.29
CA ASN A 441 1.76 -4.90 34.91
C ASN A 441 0.38 -5.50 34.56
N ASN A 442 0.42 -6.65 33.90
CA ASN A 442 -0.76 -7.39 33.46
C ASN A 442 -1.76 -7.64 34.61
N THR A 443 -2.99 -7.18 34.44
CA THR A 443 -4.12 -7.44 35.35
C THR A 443 -5.13 -8.37 34.70
N LYS A 444 -6.26 -8.66 35.37
CA LYS A 444 -7.33 -9.47 34.77
C LYS A 444 -7.97 -8.80 33.55
N THR A 445 -8.02 -7.47 33.52
CA THR A 445 -8.75 -6.67 32.51
C THR A 445 -7.83 -5.81 31.64
N ALA A 446 -6.53 -5.77 31.94
CA ALA A 446 -5.51 -5.07 31.14
C ALA A 446 -4.24 -5.91 31.12
N TYR A 447 -4.16 -6.85 30.19
CA TYR A 447 -3.03 -7.79 30.04
C TYR A 447 -2.46 -7.84 28.61
N GLU A 448 -3.15 -7.23 27.66
CA GLU A 448 -2.68 -6.95 26.31
C GLU A 448 -3.25 -5.56 25.99
N VAL A 449 -2.40 -4.61 25.64
CA VAL A 449 -2.77 -3.21 25.44
C VAL A 449 -2.17 -2.71 24.13
N TYR A 450 -2.73 -1.64 23.57
CA TYR A 450 -2.18 -1.07 22.34
C TYR A 450 -1.13 0.03 22.62
N ALA A 451 -0.18 0.17 21.72
CA ALA A 451 0.60 1.39 21.53
C ALA A 451 0.89 1.61 20.04
N GLN A 452 1.06 2.86 19.63
CA GLN A 452 1.24 3.20 18.21
C GLN A 452 2.66 2.89 17.71
N TYR A 453 3.65 3.73 18.03
CA TYR A 453 5.01 3.59 17.50
C TYR A 453 6.01 3.07 18.53
N TRP A 454 5.75 3.23 19.82
CA TRP A 454 6.73 2.88 20.85
C TRP A 454 6.12 2.57 22.21
N ALA A 455 6.91 1.85 23.03
CA ALA A 455 6.75 1.72 24.47
C ALA A 455 8.09 1.96 25.16
N ASP A 456 8.09 2.50 26.37
CA ASP A 456 9.28 2.83 27.12
C ASP A 456 9.23 2.29 28.56
N LEU A 457 10.30 1.61 28.95
CA LEU A 457 10.55 1.24 30.34
C LEU A 457 11.74 2.05 30.85
N THR A 458 11.46 3.03 31.70
CA THR A 458 12.47 3.81 32.42
C THR A 458 12.48 3.39 33.88
N SER A 459 13.66 3.24 34.50
CA SER A 459 13.77 2.89 35.92
C SER A 459 13.09 3.92 36.82
N THR A 460 12.63 3.50 38.00
CA THR A 460 11.86 4.39 38.91
C THR A 460 12.62 5.64 39.38
N ASP A 461 13.96 5.59 39.36
CA ASP A 461 14.85 6.69 39.70
C ASP A 461 15.28 7.53 38.48
N ASN A 462 14.77 7.21 37.28
CA ASN A 462 15.16 7.81 36.00
C ASN A 462 16.66 7.72 35.70
N SER A 463 17.38 6.77 36.31
CA SER A 463 18.82 6.58 36.05
C SER A 463 19.09 6.01 34.66
N TYR A 464 18.16 5.22 34.12
CA TYR A 464 18.26 4.64 32.78
C TYR A 464 16.92 4.10 32.28
N GLY A 465 16.70 4.10 30.97
CA GLY A 465 15.56 3.49 30.32
C GLY A 465 15.88 2.82 28.99
N LEU A 466 14.92 2.05 28.50
CA LEU A 466 14.92 1.47 27.17
C LEU A 466 13.61 1.81 26.47
N SER A 467 13.70 2.58 25.39
CA SER A 467 12.59 2.77 24.46
C SER A 467 12.63 1.69 23.37
N ILE A 468 11.49 1.04 23.14
CA ILE A 468 11.30 0.06 22.07
C ILE A 468 10.36 0.67 21.04
N LEU A 469 10.86 0.84 19.83
CA LEU A 469 10.16 1.42 18.69
C LEU A 469 9.69 0.32 17.75
N ASN A 470 8.64 0.57 16.97
CA ASN A 470 8.16 -0.36 15.94
C ASN A 470 7.60 0.40 14.74
N ASN A 471 7.49 -0.29 13.59
CA ASN A 471 6.93 0.28 12.37
C ASN A 471 5.57 -0.28 11.93
N CYS A 472 4.98 -1.26 12.62
CA CYS A 472 3.67 -1.83 12.27
C CYS A 472 3.06 -2.79 13.31
N LYS A 473 3.53 -2.77 14.56
CA LYS A 473 3.09 -3.70 15.63
C LYS A 473 2.47 -2.93 16.79
N TYR A 474 1.28 -3.35 17.20
CA TYR A 474 0.44 -2.54 18.07
C TYR A 474 0.17 -3.18 19.42
N GLY A 475 0.25 -4.51 19.55
CA GLY A 475 -0.05 -5.22 20.79
C GLY A 475 1.17 -5.31 21.72
N TRP A 476 0.95 -5.05 23.01
CA TRP A 476 1.96 -5.09 24.06
C TRP A 476 1.45 -5.76 25.33
N ASP A 477 2.32 -6.45 26.06
CA ASP A 477 2.08 -6.84 27.45
C ASP A 477 3.27 -6.56 28.36
N LYS A 478 2.98 -6.46 29.66
CA LYS A 478 3.96 -6.21 30.72
C LYS A 478 3.75 -7.24 31.83
N PRO A 479 4.35 -8.44 31.71
CA PRO A 479 4.14 -9.49 32.70
C PRO A 479 4.69 -9.13 34.09
N GLU A 480 5.80 -8.39 34.16
CA GLU A 480 6.54 -8.10 35.39
C GLU A 480 7.17 -6.69 35.34
N ASP A 481 7.71 -6.22 36.48
CA ASP A 481 8.27 -4.87 36.63
C ASP A 481 9.43 -4.56 35.66
N ASN A 482 10.19 -5.57 35.23
CA ASN A 482 11.37 -5.39 34.39
C ASN A 482 11.20 -5.90 32.94
N THR A 483 10.00 -6.37 32.57
CA THR A 483 9.81 -7.07 31.29
C THR A 483 8.70 -6.43 30.48
N LEU A 484 9.03 -6.00 29.26
CA LEU A 484 8.06 -5.66 28.22
C LEU A 484 8.07 -6.75 27.14
N ARG A 485 6.93 -6.93 26.47
CA ARG A 485 6.83 -7.79 25.30
C ARG A 485 6.02 -7.11 24.20
N LEU A 486 6.51 -7.18 22.97
CA LEU A 486 5.82 -6.71 21.77
C LEU A 486 5.24 -7.91 21.02
N THR A 487 3.94 -7.86 20.74
CA THR A 487 3.22 -8.91 20.00
C THR A 487 3.47 -8.79 18.49
N LEU A 488 3.91 -9.87 17.87
CA LEU A 488 4.38 -9.88 16.47
C LEU A 488 3.37 -10.53 15.51
N LEU A 489 2.90 -11.75 15.83
CA LEU A 489 1.97 -12.53 15.01
C LEU A 489 1.02 -13.33 15.90
N HIS A 490 -0.25 -13.44 15.49
CA HIS A 490 -1.32 -14.13 16.22
C HIS A 490 -2.00 -15.15 15.31
N THR A 491 -2.06 -16.41 15.72
CA THR A 491 -2.77 -17.46 14.97
C THR A 491 -3.48 -18.39 15.95
N PRO A 492 -4.74 -18.08 16.31
CA PRO A 492 -5.46 -18.74 17.40
C PRO A 492 -5.84 -20.19 17.05
N LYS A 493 -6.00 -21.03 18.08
CA LYS A 493 -6.79 -22.26 17.95
C LYS A 493 -8.27 -21.93 18.05
N ALA A 494 -8.87 -21.80 16.88
CA ALA A 494 -10.26 -21.44 16.68
C ALA A 494 -11.24 -22.58 17.03
N GLY A 495 -12.47 -22.19 17.39
CA GLY A 495 -13.64 -23.07 17.52
C GLY A 495 -14.70 -22.66 16.50
N GLY A 496 -15.38 -21.55 16.75
CA GLY A 496 -16.11 -20.77 15.75
C GLY A 496 -15.15 -19.98 14.86
N TYR A 497 -15.65 -19.41 13.74
CA TYR A 497 -14.85 -18.65 12.77
C TYR A 497 -13.53 -19.36 12.38
N SER A 498 -13.60 -20.67 12.09
CA SER A 498 -12.41 -21.53 11.96
C SER A 498 -11.35 -21.03 10.96
N TYR A 499 -11.77 -20.31 9.92
CA TYR A 499 -10.87 -19.67 8.95
C TYR A 499 -9.86 -18.69 9.59
N GLN A 500 -10.18 -18.11 10.76
CA GLN A 500 -9.29 -17.19 11.48
C GLN A 500 -8.06 -17.90 12.07
N SER A 501 -8.04 -19.24 12.11
CA SER A 501 -6.86 -20.02 12.50
C SER A 501 -5.74 -20.04 11.44
N GLU A 502 -5.95 -19.40 10.29
CA GLU A 502 -5.01 -19.38 9.17
C GLU A 502 -4.76 -17.97 8.61
N GLN A 503 -5.34 -16.94 9.25
CA GLN A 503 -5.47 -15.60 8.68
C GLN A 503 -4.14 -14.84 8.52
N ASP A 504 -3.16 -15.12 9.39
CA ASP A 504 -1.82 -14.51 9.33
C ASP A 504 -0.76 -15.45 8.72
N LEU A 505 -1.13 -16.60 8.14
CA LEU A 505 -0.16 -17.48 7.49
C LEU A 505 0.41 -16.85 6.22
N GLY A 506 1.73 -16.85 6.06
CA GLY A 506 2.38 -16.25 4.90
C GLY A 506 3.59 -15.42 5.28
N GLN A 507 3.94 -14.48 4.39
CA GLN A 507 5.18 -13.74 4.47
C GLN A 507 4.98 -12.39 5.17
N HIS A 508 5.77 -12.13 6.20
CA HIS A 508 5.75 -10.91 6.99
C HIS A 508 7.12 -10.26 7.04
N SER A 509 7.16 -8.92 6.98
CA SER A 509 8.38 -8.15 7.16
C SER A 509 8.12 -6.92 8.02
N PHE A 510 8.93 -6.70 9.05
CA PHE A 510 8.77 -5.57 9.98
C PHE A 510 10.05 -5.29 10.75
N THR A 511 10.14 -4.09 11.34
CA THR A 511 11.28 -3.66 12.13
C THR A 511 10.80 -3.22 13.50
N TYR A 512 11.49 -3.67 14.54
CA TYR A 512 11.47 -3.02 15.85
C TYR A 512 12.88 -2.54 16.17
N SER A 513 12.97 -1.46 16.93
CA SER A 513 14.23 -0.84 17.31
C SER A 513 14.33 -0.65 18.81
N MET A 514 15.55 -0.62 19.33
CA MET A 514 15.85 -0.41 20.74
C MET A 514 16.75 0.81 20.88
N VAL A 515 16.43 1.68 21.83
CA VAL A 515 17.19 2.89 22.16
C VAL A 515 17.35 2.97 23.67
N GLY A 516 18.55 2.67 24.16
CA GLY A 516 18.93 2.85 25.55
C GLY A 516 19.24 4.32 25.82
N HIS A 517 18.76 4.84 26.95
CA HIS A 517 18.88 6.26 27.28
C HIS A 517 19.07 6.50 28.79
N PRO A 518 19.88 7.50 29.20
CA PRO A 518 19.83 8.03 30.55
C PRO A 518 18.70 9.06 30.70
N GLY A 519 18.17 9.21 31.91
CA GLY A 519 17.16 10.23 32.21
C GLY A 519 15.73 9.80 31.88
N THR A 520 14.92 10.79 31.51
CA THR A 520 13.48 10.64 31.26
C THR A 520 13.18 10.36 29.78
N LEU A 521 11.97 9.84 29.51
CA LEU A 521 11.44 9.65 28.15
C LEU A 521 11.59 10.89 27.25
N ALA A 522 11.34 12.09 27.77
CA ALA A 522 11.43 13.32 27.01
C ALA A 522 12.89 13.66 26.63
N GLU A 523 13.83 13.46 27.56
CA GLU A 523 15.27 13.66 27.32
C GLU A 523 15.84 12.63 26.34
N ALA A 524 15.24 11.45 26.26
CA ALA A 524 15.63 10.39 25.34
C ALA A 524 15.36 10.71 23.86
N GLY A 525 14.47 11.67 23.57
CA GLY A 525 14.01 12.00 22.22
C GLY A 525 13.22 10.85 21.57
N THR A 526 12.54 10.02 22.38
CA THR A 526 11.89 8.79 21.92
C THR A 526 10.85 9.02 20.83
N VAL A 527 10.07 10.10 20.95
CA VAL A 527 9.03 10.44 19.98
C VAL A 527 9.66 10.78 18.62
N GLU A 528 10.67 11.66 18.58
CA GLU A 528 11.38 12.00 17.32
C GLU A 528 12.05 10.77 16.69
N LYS A 529 12.69 9.91 17.50
CA LYS A 529 13.31 8.66 17.01
C LYS A 529 12.28 7.69 16.45
N ALA A 530 11.10 7.59 17.06
CA ALA A 530 9.99 6.78 16.58
C ALA A 530 9.43 7.32 15.26
N GLU A 531 9.27 8.64 15.14
CA GLU A 531 8.88 9.31 13.89
C GLU A 531 9.94 9.09 12.80
N CYS A 532 11.24 9.15 13.10
CA CYS A 532 12.31 8.83 12.14
C CYS A 532 12.26 7.38 11.62
N LEU A 533 11.98 6.40 12.50
CA LEU A 533 11.84 4.99 12.10
C LEU A 533 10.63 4.77 11.18
N ASN A 534 9.53 5.44 11.49
CA ASN A 534 8.27 5.31 10.74
C ASN A 534 8.29 6.14 9.45
N GLN A 535 8.97 7.26 9.44
CA GLN A 535 9.05 8.19 8.31
C GLN A 535 10.49 8.28 7.78
N PRO A 536 11.00 7.25 7.07
CA PRO A 536 12.37 7.26 6.57
C PRO A 536 12.61 8.39 5.57
N LEU A 537 13.88 8.76 5.38
CA LEU A 537 14.27 9.63 4.27
C LEU A 537 13.95 8.96 2.93
N VAL A 538 13.45 9.73 1.97
CA VAL A 538 13.24 9.26 0.60
C VAL A 538 14.27 9.91 -0.31
N THR A 539 14.80 9.13 -1.24
CA THR A 539 15.87 9.55 -2.14
C THR A 539 15.41 9.49 -3.58
N PHE A 540 15.86 10.46 -4.39
CA PHE A 540 15.56 10.56 -5.82
C PHE A 540 16.85 10.76 -6.61
N ILE A 541 16.95 10.10 -7.76
CA ILE A 541 17.94 10.46 -8.78
C ILE A 541 17.36 11.58 -9.62
N ALA A 542 18.10 12.68 -9.76
CA ALA A 542 17.69 13.81 -10.58
C ALA A 542 18.67 14.05 -11.74
N PRO A 543 18.20 14.50 -12.92
CA PRO A 543 19.08 14.97 -13.97
C PRO A 543 19.87 16.20 -13.51
N SER A 544 21.02 16.47 -14.13
CA SER A 544 21.83 17.64 -13.80
C SER A 544 21.33 18.87 -14.55
N HIS A 545 20.73 19.82 -13.84
CA HIS A 545 20.32 21.11 -14.39
C HIS A 545 20.58 22.26 -13.39
N LYS A 546 20.67 23.48 -13.91
CA LYS A 546 20.69 24.67 -13.06
C LYS A 546 19.28 24.87 -12.51
N GLY A 547 19.18 25.28 -11.26
CA GLY A 547 17.95 25.82 -10.66
C GLY A 547 18.26 27.04 -9.80
N GLU A 548 17.22 27.68 -9.31
CA GLU A 548 17.31 28.95 -8.59
C GLU A 548 17.12 28.80 -7.08
N ASN A 549 16.49 27.72 -6.62
CA ASN A 549 16.27 27.40 -5.19
C ASN A 549 17.48 26.73 -4.52
N GLY A 550 18.68 26.91 -5.08
CA GLY A 550 19.92 26.37 -4.55
C GLY A 550 19.91 24.84 -4.43
N LYS A 551 20.76 24.31 -3.55
CA LYS A 551 20.92 22.87 -3.32
C LYS A 551 20.17 22.33 -2.10
N GLN A 552 19.49 23.23 -1.38
CA GLN A 552 18.74 22.91 -0.18
C GLN A 552 17.54 23.86 -0.09
N PHE A 553 16.36 23.29 0.13
CA PHE A 553 15.11 24.04 0.35
C PHE A 553 14.34 23.41 1.51
N SER A 554 13.74 24.22 2.38
CA SER A 554 12.92 23.80 3.52
C SER A 554 11.69 24.69 3.64
N PHE A 555 10.52 24.08 3.87
CA PHE A 555 9.24 24.79 3.90
C PHE A 555 8.82 25.28 5.29
N VAL A 556 9.30 24.64 6.35
CA VAL A 556 8.88 24.98 7.71
C VAL A 556 10.02 24.71 8.69
N LYS A 557 10.14 25.54 9.72
CA LYS A 557 11.05 25.31 10.85
C LYS A 557 10.31 25.55 12.17
N VAL A 558 10.39 24.58 13.08
CA VAL A 558 9.80 24.66 14.41
C VAL A 558 10.91 24.88 15.44
N SER A 559 10.74 25.85 16.34
CA SER A 559 11.79 26.24 17.29
C SER A 559 11.92 25.33 18.52
N ASP A 560 10.91 24.50 18.80
CA ASP A 560 10.81 23.68 20.01
C ASP A 560 10.66 22.20 19.65
N SER A 561 11.63 21.37 20.05
CA SER A 561 11.64 19.92 19.78
C SER A 561 10.58 19.15 20.57
N GLN A 562 9.93 19.77 21.57
CA GLN A 562 8.80 19.16 22.28
C GLN A 562 7.48 19.31 21.52
N VAL A 563 7.47 20.02 20.38
CA VAL A 563 6.29 20.22 19.54
C VAL A 563 6.53 19.64 18.15
N ILE A 564 5.70 18.68 17.76
CA ILE A 564 5.81 18.01 16.47
C ILE A 564 4.71 18.52 15.53
N LEU A 565 5.10 18.89 14.30
CA LEU A 565 4.18 19.12 13.18
C LEU A 565 3.65 17.77 12.67
N LYS A 566 2.43 17.41 13.06
CA LYS A 566 1.81 16.14 12.72
C LYS A 566 1.21 16.10 11.32
N SER A 567 0.71 17.22 10.80
CA SER A 567 0.19 17.30 9.42
C SER A 567 0.44 18.68 8.81
N LEU A 568 0.70 18.72 7.50
CA LEU A 568 0.78 19.93 6.68
C LEU A 568 0.12 19.64 5.34
N LYS A 569 -0.95 20.38 5.03
CA LYS A 569 -1.77 20.19 3.82
C LYS A 569 -2.36 21.49 3.29
N LYS A 570 -2.95 21.48 2.10
CA LYS A 570 -3.81 22.59 1.62
C LYS A 570 -5.18 22.52 2.30
N ALA A 571 -5.78 23.65 2.65
CA ALA A 571 -7.13 23.70 3.25
C ALA A 571 -8.17 23.02 2.35
N GLU A 572 -9.24 22.46 2.94
CA GLU A 572 -10.38 21.92 2.17
C GLU A 572 -11.09 23.03 1.37
N GLU A 573 -11.11 24.25 1.92
CA GLU A 573 -11.66 25.44 1.27
C GLU A 573 -10.64 26.59 1.26
N GLY A 574 -10.44 27.20 0.09
CA GLY A 574 -9.52 28.34 -0.10
C GLY A 574 -8.07 27.96 -0.36
N ASP A 575 -7.19 28.97 -0.33
CA ASP A 575 -5.77 28.85 -0.73
C ASP A 575 -4.79 28.79 0.45
N ALA A 576 -5.28 28.69 1.69
CA ALA A 576 -4.44 28.60 2.86
C ALA A 576 -3.88 27.18 3.06
N TYR A 577 -2.80 27.07 3.83
CA TYR A 577 -2.23 25.81 4.27
C TYR A 577 -2.60 25.52 5.72
N VAL A 578 -2.97 24.28 6.01
CA VAL A 578 -3.36 23.81 7.33
C VAL A 578 -2.21 23.05 7.97
N LEU A 579 -1.81 23.48 9.17
CA LEU A 579 -0.76 22.86 9.98
C LEU A 579 -1.34 22.39 11.31
N ARG A 580 -1.08 21.13 11.68
CA ARG A 580 -1.44 20.59 13.00
C ARG A 580 -0.21 20.22 13.78
N PHE A 581 -0.13 20.75 15.00
CA PHE A 581 0.95 20.49 15.96
C PHE A 581 0.40 19.80 17.20
N TYR A 582 1.28 19.11 17.93
CA TYR A 582 0.98 18.64 19.28
C TYR A 582 2.22 18.65 20.17
N GLU A 583 2.00 18.84 21.47
CA GLU A 583 3.03 18.78 22.51
C GLU A 583 3.27 17.33 22.94
N THR A 584 4.53 16.94 23.14
CA THR A 584 4.94 15.53 23.25
C THR A 584 5.38 15.08 24.65
N ALA A 585 5.80 16.00 25.50
CA ALA A 585 6.38 15.75 26.82
C ALA A 585 5.36 15.79 27.98
N GLY A 586 4.10 16.14 27.71
CA GLY A 586 3.05 16.26 28.72
C GLY A 586 3.20 17.49 29.61
N LYS A 587 3.85 18.55 29.11
CA LYS A 587 4.12 19.79 29.86
C LYS A 587 3.78 21.03 29.02
N PRO A 588 3.39 22.15 29.64
CA PRO A 588 3.19 23.40 28.89
C PRO A 588 4.47 23.88 28.21
N THR A 589 4.34 24.39 27.00
CA THR A 589 5.46 24.91 26.21
C THR A 589 5.78 26.38 26.56
N GLY A 590 6.98 26.81 26.19
CA GLY A 590 7.26 28.24 25.97
C GLY A 590 6.49 28.78 24.77
N VAL A 591 6.89 29.95 24.27
CA VAL A 591 6.44 30.42 22.94
C VAL A 591 7.14 29.56 21.88
N VAL A 592 6.35 28.85 21.10
CA VAL A 592 6.79 28.09 19.94
C VAL A 592 6.76 29.02 18.73
N GLU A 593 7.87 29.12 18.00
CA GLU A 593 7.94 29.81 16.72
C GLU A 593 7.93 28.80 15.57
N VAL A 594 7.09 29.04 14.58
CA VAL A 594 7.04 28.30 13.31
C VAL A 594 7.38 29.27 12.19
N GLU A 595 8.51 29.06 11.54
CA GLU A 595 9.05 29.92 10.48
C GLU A 595 8.77 29.31 9.09
N PHE A 596 8.32 30.16 8.15
CA PHE A 596 7.99 29.83 6.76
C PHE A 596 8.94 30.50 5.76
N PRO A 597 9.02 30.04 4.49
CA PRO A 597 9.88 30.63 3.46
C PRO A 597 9.41 32.02 2.97
N ALA A 598 8.20 32.44 3.32
CA ALA A 598 7.63 33.74 2.97
C ALA A 598 6.83 34.35 4.13
N GLU A 599 6.57 35.66 4.04
CA GLU A 599 5.72 36.35 5.01
C GLU A 599 4.31 35.75 5.07
N ILE A 600 3.76 35.71 6.27
CA ILE A 600 2.38 35.31 6.52
C ILE A 600 1.48 36.51 6.23
N GLU A 601 0.46 36.32 5.40
CA GLU A 601 -0.57 37.33 5.13
C GLU A 601 -1.69 37.25 6.16
N GLN A 602 -2.09 36.02 6.48
CA GLN A 602 -3.15 35.72 7.44
C GLN A 602 -2.84 34.40 8.14
N ALA A 603 -3.15 34.32 9.43
CA ALA A 603 -3.18 33.06 10.16
C ALA A 603 -4.33 33.02 11.16
N VAL A 604 -5.03 31.89 11.21
CA VAL A 604 -6.20 31.65 12.07
C VAL A 604 -5.99 30.32 12.78
N GLU A 605 -6.21 30.28 14.09
CA GLU A 605 -6.33 29.01 14.80
C GLU A 605 -7.68 28.38 14.46
N VAL A 606 -7.64 27.13 14.01
CA VAL A 606 -8.81 26.37 13.56
C VAL A 606 -8.97 25.08 14.36
N ASN A 607 -10.16 24.48 14.32
CA ASN A 607 -10.43 23.21 14.97
C ASN A 607 -10.00 22.00 14.10
N GLY A 608 -10.38 20.79 14.51
CA GLY A 608 -10.01 19.54 13.84
C GLY A 608 -10.54 19.39 12.41
N ILE A 609 -11.62 20.11 12.08
CA ILE A 609 -12.29 20.14 10.77
C ILE A 609 -12.15 21.51 10.09
N GLU A 610 -11.13 22.27 10.47
CA GLU A 610 -10.74 23.54 9.84
C GLU A 610 -11.67 24.74 10.09
N GLU A 611 -12.62 24.64 11.02
CA GLU A 611 -13.46 25.79 11.38
C GLU A 611 -12.69 26.79 12.27
N PRO A 612 -12.84 28.12 12.02
CA PRO A 612 -12.17 29.16 12.80
C PRO A 612 -12.49 29.12 14.30
N ILE A 613 -11.46 29.25 15.14
CA ILE A 613 -11.57 29.43 16.60
C ILE A 613 -11.25 30.89 16.95
N GLN A 614 -10.08 31.38 16.55
CA GLN A 614 -9.58 32.72 16.86
C GLN A 614 -8.44 33.12 15.92
N ASP A 615 -8.15 34.42 15.82
CA ASP A 615 -6.99 34.91 15.07
C ASP A 615 -5.68 34.38 15.70
N ALA A 616 -4.74 33.95 14.85
CA ALA A 616 -3.44 33.48 15.30
C ALA A 616 -2.45 34.64 15.45
N THR A 617 -1.48 34.50 16.35
CA THR A 617 -0.40 35.48 16.53
C THR A 617 0.75 35.17 15.56
N PHE A 618 1.15 36.14 14.74
CA PHE A 618 2.30 36.00 13.85
C PHE A 618 3.02 37.33 13.62
N SER A 619 4.28 37.28 13.15
CA SER A 619 5.08 38.44 12.77
C SER A 619 5.99 38.10 11.60
N GLY A 620 5.87 38.82 10.49
CA GLY A 620 6.61 38.52 9.25
C GLY A 620 6.30 37.10 8.77
N ASN A 621 7.33 36.25 8.68
CA ASN A 621 7.21 34.84 8.28
C ASN A 621 7.10 33.86 9.46
N LYS A 622 6.81 34.34 10.68
CA LYS A 622 6.79 33.52 11.90
C LYS A 622 5.43 33.48 12.58
N LEU A 623 4.84 32.29 12.69
CA LEU A 623 3.67 32.00 13.52
C LEU A 623 4.12 31.71 14.96
N GLN A 624 3.36 32.18 15.95
CA GLN A 624 3.69 32.05 17.37
C GLN A 624 2.51 31.50 18.17
N PHE A 625 2.75 30.47 18.99
CA PHE A 625 1.73 29.94 19.90
C PHE A 625 2.33 29.29 21.15
N LYS A 626 1.44 28.87 22.06
CA LYS A 626 1.76 28.02 23.20
C LYS A 626 0.81 26.83 23.21
N ALA A 627 1.27 25.69 23.73
CA ALA A 627 0.46 24.51 23.95
C ALA A 627 0.56 24.06 25.42
N THR A 628 -0.52 23.46 25.93
CA THR A 628 -0.50 22.72 27.20
C THR A 628 -0.20 21.24 26.95
N ALA A 629 -0.11 20.45 28.03
CA ALA A 629 0.22 19.03 27.97
C ALA A 629 -0.63 18.28 26.93
N PHE A 630 0.03 17.66 25.96
CA PHE A 630 -0.59 16.89 24.86
C PHE A 630 -1.62 17.65 24.02
N GLN A 631 -1.64 18.98 24.07
CA GLN A 631 -2.66 19.77 23.37
C GLN A 631 -2.38 19.80 21.86
N PRO A 632 -3.33 19.36 21.02
CA PRO A 632 -3.25 19.63 19.58
C PRO A 632 -3.58 21.10 19.30
N LYS A 633 -2.82 21.73 18.39
CA LYS A 633 -3.06 23.09 17.89
C LYS A 633 -3.08 23.04 16.37
N THR A 634 -4.14 23.56 15.75
CA THR A 634 -4.26 23.59 14.28
C THR A 634 -4.35 25.04 13.81
N PHE A 635 -3.65 25.37 12.73
CA PHE A 635 -3.62 26.70 12.15
C PHE A 635 -3.85 26.64 10.65
N SER A 636 -4.71 27.51 10.14
CA SER A 636 -4.79 27.85 8.73
C SER A 636 -3.90 29.07 8.48
N VAL A 637 -2.96 28.97 7.56
CA VAL A 637 -1.92 29.96 7.29
C VAL A 637 -1.89 30.29 5.80
N GLN A 638 -2.14 31.54 5.45
CA GLN A 638 -1.96 32.06 4.11
C GLN A 638 -0.60 32.74 4.00
N LEU A 639 0.22 32.26 3.07
CA LEU A 639 1.56 32.79 2.81
C LEU A 639 1.52 33.67 1.56
N LYS A 640 2.38 34.70 1.54
CA LYS A 640 2.66 35.41 0.29
C LYS A 640 3.17 34.43 -0.76
N SER A 641 2.79 34.67 -2.02
CA SER A 641 3.39 33.99 -3.17
C SER A 641 4.93 34.13 -3.14
N PRO A 642 5.67 33.13 -3.63
CA PRO A 642 7.12 33.19 -3.69
C PRO A 642 7.56 34.41 -4.50
N GLU A 643 8.68 35.04 -4.11
CA GLU A 643 9.23 36.23 -4.80
C GLU A 643 9.50 35.98 -6.29
N ARG A 644 9.68 34.71 -6.69
CA ARG A 644 9.78 34.26 -8.07
C ARG A 644 8.73 33.21 -8.34
N GLN A 645 7.91 33.43 -9.37
CA GLN A 645 7.01 32.41 -9.88
C GLN A 645 7.77 31.50 -10.84
N PHE A 646 7.68 30.20 -10.58
CA PHE A 646 8.05 29.19 -11.55
C PHE A 646 6.83 28.91 -12.45
N VAL A 647 7.05 28.37 -13.64
CA VAL A 647 5.98 28.08 -14.59
C VAL A 647 5.66 26.60 -14.50
N SER A 648 4.40 26.26 -14.25
CA SER A 648 3.91 24.89 -14.30
C SER A 648 4.10 24.27 -15.68
N ALA A 649 4.21 22.95 -15.72
CA ALA A 649 4.23 22.20 -16.97
C ALA A 649 2.99 22.53 -17.83
N VAL A 650 3.19 22.64 -19.14
CA VAL A 650 2.09 22.87 -20.08
C VAL A 650 1.65 21.53 -20.66
N SER A 651 0.34 21.29 -20.72
CA SER A 651 -0.25 20.14 -21.39
C SER A 651 -0.93 20.56 -22.69
N GLU A 652 -0.58 19.90 -23.80
CA GLU A 652 -1.23 20.10 -25.11
C GLU A 652 -1.78 18.76 -25.65
N PRO A 653 -3.11 18.62 -25.80
CA PRO A 653 -3.71 17.39 -26.30
C PRO A 653 -3.31 17.10 -27.74
N VAL A 654 -3.03 15.83 -28.05
CA VAL A 654 -2.81 15.35 -29.40
C VAL A 654 -4.13 14.85 -29.97
N GLU A 655 -4.51 15.32 -31.16
CA GLU A 655 -5.73 14.87 -31.83
C GLU A 655 -5.64 13.38 -32.20
N LEU A 656 -6.57 12.59 -31.68
CA LEU A 656 -6.66 11.15 -31.95
C LEU A 656 -7.79 10.84 -32.93
N LYS A 657 -7.49 10.03 -33.94
CA LYS A 657 -8.51 9.45 -34.84
C LYS A 657 -9.14 8.23 -34.17
N TYR A 658 -10.14 8.46 -33.33
CA TYR A 658 -10.83 7.39 -32.62
C TYR A 658 -11.48 6.37 -33.57
N ASN A 659 -11.28 5.09 -33.30
CA ASN A 659 -11.75 3.97 -34.11
C ASN A 659 -12.66 3.00 -33.35
N THR A 660 -12.84 3.19 -32.04
CA THR A 660 -13.66 2.32 -31.20
C THR A 660 -14.38 3.07 -30.08
N LYS A 661 -15.34 2.39 -29.45
CA LYS A 661 -16.00 2.80 -28.21
C LYS A 661 -15.46 1.96 -27.06
N ALA A 662 -15.37 2.55 -25.86
CA ALA A 662 -14.84 1.95 -24.64
C ALA A 662 -15.75 2.14 -23.41
N TYR A 663 -16.58 3.18 -23.37
CA TYR A 663 -17.51 3.45 -22.27
C TYR A 663 -18.98 3.53 -22.71
N THR A 664 -19.88 3.20 -21.78
CA THR A 664 -21.34 3.29 -21.92
C THR A 664 -21.97 4.14 -20.81
N PRO A 665 -23.02 4.93 -21.08
CA PRO A 665 -23.91 5.43 -20.04
C PRO A 665 -24.71 4.29 -19.39
N ASP A 666 -25.08 4.42 -18.12
CA ASP A 666 -25.85 3.39 -17.37
C ASP A 666 -27.13 2.92 -18.10
N ALA A 667 -27.88 3.84 -18.71
CA ALA A 667 -29.09 3.53 -19.46
C ALA A 667 -28.84 2.68 -20.72
N PHE A 668 -27.60 2.65 -21.21
CA PHE A 668 -27.18 1.99 -22.46
C PHE A 668 -25.99 1.04 -22.22
N ARG A 669 -25.96 0.40 -21.04
CA ARG A 669 -24.86 -0.46 -20.58
C ARG A 669 -24.45 -1.58 -21.54
N SER A 670 -25.34 -2.00 -22.45
CA SER A 670 -25.11 -3.06 -23.44
C SER A 670 -24.56 -2.57 -24.78
N ASP A 671 -24.39 -1.25 -24.99
CA ASP A 671 -24.03 -0.66 -26.29
C ASP A 671 -22.56 -0.87 -26.68
N VAL A 672 -21.69 -1.15 -25.71
CA VAL A 672 -20.25 -1.33 -25.93
C VAL A 672 -19.80 -2.60 -25.21
N ASN A 673 -18.89 -3.32 -25.86
CA ASN A 673 -18.24 -4.50 -25.33
C ASN A 673 -16.71 -4.26 -25.40
N PHE A 674 -16.18 -3.54 -24.42
CA PHE A 674 -14.77 -3.12 -24.40
C PHE A 674 -13.82 -4.33 -24.25
N ASP A 675 -14.12 -5.25 -23.35
CA ASP A 675 -13.26 -6.40 -23.03
C ASP A 675 -13.56 -7.66 -23.87
N GLY A 676 -14.56 -7.59 -24.75
CA GLY A 676 -15.05 -8.73 -25.50
C GLY A 676 -16.02 -9.62 -24.71
N ARG A 677 -16.15 -9.44 -23.39
CA ARG A 677 -16.94 -10.24 -22.43
C ARG A 677 -18.22 -9.53 -21.97
N GLY A 678 -18.67 -8.55 -22.74
CA GLY A 678 -19.87 -7.77 -22.48
C GLY A 678 -19.68 -6.62 -21.49
N SER A 679 -18.45 -6.34 -21.05
CA SER A 679 -18.18 -5.28 -20.08
C SER A 679 -17.44 -4.08 -20.68
N SER A 680 -17.72 -2.90 -20.11
CA SER A 680 -17.21 -1.59 -20.55
C SER A 680 -17.01 -0.65 -19.37
N TYR A 681 -16.28 0.45 -19.59
CA TYR A 681 -16.19 1.52 -18.59
C TYR A 681 -17.55 2.20 -18.39
N ALA A 682 -17.83 2.64 -17.16
CA ALA A 682 -19.02 3.41 -16.83
C ALA A 682 -18.79 4.90 -17.13
N ALA A 683 -19.54 5.46 -18.09
CA ALA A 683 -19.32 6.82 -18.58
C ALA A 683 -19.64 7.89 -17.52
N GLU A 684 -20.57 7.64 -16.61
CA GLU A 684 -20.95 8.54 -15.52
C GLU A 684 -19.84 8.74 -14.47
N LEU A 685 -18.83 7.88 -14.46
CA LEU A 685 -17.66 7.99 -13.59
C LEU A 685 -16.50 8.74 -14.25
N LEU A 686 -16.60 9.04 -15.55
CA LEU A 686 -15.51 9.64 -16.31
C LEU A 686 -15.69 11.17 -16.37
N PRO A 687 -14.69 11.95 -15.92
CA PRO A 687 -14.66 13.38 -16.20
C PRO A 687 -14.32 13.63 -17.67
N GLU A 688 -14.56 14.85 -18.18
CA GLU A 688 -14.12 15.24 -19.52
C GLU A 688 -12.58 15.30 -19.64
N VAL A 689 -11.92 15.71 -18.55
CA VAL A 689 -10.46 15.80 -18.41
C VAL A 689 -10.03 15.03 -17.17
N ILE A 690 -9.07 14.12 -17.33
CA ILE A 690 -8.37 13.51 -16.20
C ILE A 690 -7.05 14.26 -16.02
N THR A 691 -6.90 14.96 -14.89
CA THR A 691 -5.63 15.58 -14.50
C THR A 691 -4.90 14.65 -13.54
N TYR A 692 -3.68 14.23 -13.89
CA TYR A 692 -2.86 13.37 -13.05
C TYR A 692 -1.38 13.77 -13.14
N ASP A 693 -0.73 13.98 -12.00
CA ASP A 693 0.68 14.45 -11.92
C ASP A 693 1.00 15.72 -12.73
N GLY A 694 0.02 16.64 -12.81
CA GLY A 694 0.14 17.87 -13.60
C GLY A 694 -0.08 17.70 -15.12
N ILE A 695 -0.51 16.52 -15.57
CA ILE A 695 -0.82 16.23 -16.97
C ILE A 695 -2.33 16.15 -17.18
N ASP A 696 -2.83 16.91 -18.17
CA ASP A 696 -4.23 16.90 -18.57
C ASP A 696 -4.49 15.94 -19.72
N PHE A 697 -5.35 14.95 -19.50
CA PHE A 697 -5.81 13.99 -20.50
C PHE A 697 -7.26 14.29 -20.89
N HIS A 698 -7.45 14.80 -22.11
CA HIS A 698 -8.78 15.08 -22.65
C HIS A 698 -9.39 13.82 -23.26
N LEU A 699 -10.49 13.36 -22.68
CA LEU A 699 -11.20 12.17 -23.15
C LEU A 699 -12.13 12.49 -24.33
N GLY A 700 -12.41 11.48 -25.16
CA GLY A 700 -13.39 11.61 -26.24
C GLY A 700 -14.83 11.73 -25.71
N SER A 701 -15.74 12.29 -26.51
CA SER A 701 -17.15 12.41 -26.09
C SER A 701 -17.91 11.08 -26.20
N VAL A 702 -18.80 10.84 -25.25
CA VAL A 702 -19.71 9.68 -25.26
C VAL A 702 -20.65 9.74 -26.49
N GLY A 703 -20.99 8.57 -27.05
CA GLY A 703 -21.93 8.45 -28.18
C GLY A 703 -21.28 8.26 -29.56
N MET A 704 -20.04 8.73 -29.73
CA MET A 704 -19.18 8.50 -30.91
C MET A 704 -18.07 7.50 -30.59
N ASN A 705 -17.17 7.20 -31.53
CA ASN A 705 -15.88 6.57 -31.19
C ASN A 705 -15.05 7.55 -30.37
N HIS A 706 -14.37 7.05 -29.33
CA HIS A 706 -13.70 7.87 -28.32
C HIS A 706 -12.46 7.21 -27.71
N ALA A 707 -11.99 6.13 -28.33
CA ALA A 707 -10.71 5.53 -28.04
C ALA A 707 -10.07 4.98 -29.32
N VAL A 708 -8.78 4.70 -29.26
CA VAL A 708 -8.01 4.07 -30.33
C VAL A 708 -7.64 2.65 -29.89
N ARG A 709 -8.28 1.66 -30.47
CA ARG A 709 -7.84 0.26 -30.40
C ARG A 709 -6.66 0.08 -31.35
N CYS A 710 -5.51 -0.30 -30.81
CA CYS A 710 -4.26 -0.36 -31.54
C CYS A 710 -4.26 -1.48 -32.60
N ASN A 711 -3.70 -1.19 -33.79
CA ASN A 711 -3.66 -2.11 -34.93
C ASN A 711 -2.45 -1.82 -35.85
N GLY A 712 -1.34 -1.34 -35.26
CA GLY A 712 -0.17 -0.89 -36.02
C GLY A 712 -0.32 0.50 -36.68
N GLY A 713 -1.40 1.22 -36.36
CA GLY A 713 -1.69 2.55 -36.90
C GLY A 713 -0.65 3.60 -36.49
N LYS A 714 -0.64 4.73 -37.21
CA LYS A 714 0.26 5.87 -36.99
C LYS A 714 -0.51 7.12 -36.56
N ILE A 715 0.02 7.84 -35.59
CA ILE A 715 -0.48 9.14 -35.12
C ILE A 715 0.58 10.18 -35.43
N ASN A 716 0.20 11.25 -36.14
CA ASN A 716 1.10 12.36 -36.41
C ASN A 716 1.21 13.23 -35.15
N LEU A 717 2.45 13.55 -34.77
CA LEU A 717 2.75 14.44 -33.67
C LEU A 717 2.96 15.86 -34.20
N PRO A 718 2.39 16.89 -33.55
CA PRO A 718 2.68 18.27 -33.91
C PRO A 718 4.17 18.56 -33.72
N GLN A 719 4.77 19.25 -34.70
CA GLN A 719 6.17 19.64 -34.63
C GLN A 719 6.31 20.87 -33.75
N THR A 720 6.96 20.71 -32.60
CA THR A 720 7.12 21.77 -31.61
C THR A 720 8.39 21.55 -30.80
N ASP A 721 9.10 22.64 -30.49
CA ASP A 721 10.26 22.65 -29.59
C ASP A 721 9.87 22.84 -28.12
N LYS A 722 8.57 22.97 -27.83
CA LYS A 722 8.05 23.23 -26.48
C LYS A 722 7.99 22.00 -25.60
N PHE A 723 7.88 20.79 -26.16
CA PHE A 723 7.63 19.57 -25.39
C PHE A 723 8.69 18.52 -25.65
N ASP A 724 9.03 17.76 -24.62
CA ASP A 724 10.01 16.68 -24.66
C ASP A 724 9.42 15.31 -24.30
N LYS A 725 8.13 15.26 -23.95
CA LYS A 725 7.42 14.04 -23.59
C LYS A 725 6.04 13.96 -24.25
N LEU A 726 5.69 12.75 -24.66
CA LEU A 726 4.35 12.33 -25.06
C LEU A 726 3.79 11.39 -23.98
N TYR A 727 2.73 11.83 -23.33
CA TYR A 727 1.98 11.04 -22.37
C TYR A 727 0.81 10.35 -23.04
N LEU A 728 0.59 9.08 -22.72
CA LEU A 728 -0.57 8.33 -23.17
C LEU A 728 -1.36 7.81 -21.98
N LEU A 729 -2.68 7.86 -22.10
CA LEU A 729 -3.59 7.17 -21.20
C LEU A 729 -4.03 5.87 -21.87
N VAL A 730 -3.65 4.73 -21.29
CA VAL A 730 -3.77 3.42 -21.93
C VAL A 730 -4.33 2.35 -20.99
N ALA A 731 -4.93 1.30 -21.55
CA ALA A 731 -5.24 0.08 -20.82
C ALA A 731 -5.26 -1.14 -21.75
N SER A 732 -5.09 -2.32 -21.17
CA SER A 732 -5.36 -3.57 -21.88
C SER A 732 -6.80 -4.01 -21.65
N SER A 733 -7.48 -4.36 -22.74
CA SER A 733 -8.84 -4.92 -22.75
C SER A 733 -8.87 -6.44 -22.57
N ASN A 734 -7.72 -7.12 -22.56
CA ASN A 734 -7.64 -8.55 -22.29
C ASN A 734 -6.28 -8.95 -21.71
N GLY A 735 -6.25 -9.26 -20.41
CA GLY A 735 -5.04 -9.66 -19.67
C GLY A 735 -3.98 -8.56 -19.58
N ASP A 736 -2.94 -8.80 -18.78
CA ASP A 736 -1.80 -7.90 -18.68
C ASP A 736 -0.90 -8.08 -19.93
N ARG A 737 -0.53 -6.98 -20.58
CA ARG A 737 0.14 -6.98 -21.90
C ARG A 737 1.44 -6.21 -21.90
N LYS A 738 2.44 -6.72 -22.62
CA LYS A 738 3.65 -5.98 -22.97
C LYS A 738 3.45 -5.38 -24.37
N ALA A 739 3.69 -4.08 -24.51
CA ALA A 739 3.39 -3.34 -25.73
C ALA A 739 4.55 -2.44 -26.14
N THR A 740 4.86 -2.43 -27.44
CA THR A 740 5.93 -1.61 -28.02
C THR A 740 5.34 -0.47 -28.85
N PHE A 741 5.55 0.76 -28.40
CA PHE A 741 5.27 1.98 -29.16
C PHE A 741 6.54 2.40 -29.89
N LYS A 742 6.41 3.09 -31.03
CA LYS A 742 7.57 3.63 -31.75
C LYS A 742 7.44 5.13 -31.99
N ILE A 743 8.47 5.91 -31.65
CA ILE A 743 8.57 7.30 -32.08
C ILE A 743 9.59 7.35 -33.21
N ASP A 744 9.15 7.66 -34.43
CA ASP A 744 9.98 7.68 -35.64
C ASP A 744 10.86 6.42 -35.81
N GLY A 745 10.31 5.26 -35.45
CA GLY A 745 10.97 3.95 -35.53
C GLY A 745 11.77 3.55 -34.27
N GLN A 746 12.04 4.45 -33.34
CA GLN A 746 12.65 4.12 -32.05
C GLN A 746 11.64 3.45 -31.14
N GLU A 747 11.96 2.26 -30.63
CA GLU A 747 11.04 1.42 -29.85
C GLU A 747 11.06 1.75 -28.35
N TYR A 748 9.87 1.77 -27.75
CA TYR A 748 9.62 1.92 -26.32
C TYR A 748 8.64 0.84 -25.87
N THR A 749 9.14 -0.12 -25.10
CA THR A 749 8.35 -1.25 -24.60
C THR A 749 7.89 -0.99 -23.17
N VAL A 750 6.59 -1.12 -22.92
CA VAL A 750 5.96 -0.85 -21.62
C VAL A 750 5.00 -1.96 -21.24
N ASN A 751 4.84 -2.15 -19.93
CA ASN A 751 3.84 -3.03 -19.34
C ASN A 751 2.50 -2.28 -19.26
N ILE A 752 1.46 -2.80 -19.89
CA ILE A 752 0.10 -2.27 -19.90
C ILE A 752 -0.82 -3.27 -19.23
N PRO A 753 -1.24 -3.03 -17.98
CA PRO A 753 -2.09 -3.98 -17.29
C PRO A 753 -3.52 -4.04 -17.84
N TYR A 754 -4.19 -5.14 -17.52
CA TYR A 754 -5.62 -5.33 -17.74
C TYR A 754 -6.41 -4.25 -17.01
N TYR A 755 -7.44 -3.73 -17.68
CA TYR A 755 -8.21 -2.59 -17.21
C TYR A 755 -9.04 -2.86 -15.96
N SER A 756 -9.21 -4.11 -15.52
CA SER A 756 -10.05 -4.46 -14.38
C SER A 756 -9.39 -5.52 -13.47
N GLY A 757 -10.11 -5.96 -12.44
CA GLY A 757 -9.62 -6.91 -11.43
C GLY A 757 -8.75 -6.26 -10.35
N PHE A 758 -7.95 -7.06 -9.65
CA PHE A 758 -7.09 -6.56 -8.58
C PHE A 758 -5.79 -5.97 -9.12
N TYR A 759 -5.44 -4.79 -8.63
CA TYR A 759 -4.17 -4.09 -8.82
C TYR A 759 -3.02 -4.74 -8.04
N GLY A 760 -3.28 -5.26 -6.85
CA GLY A 760 -2.30 -5.97 -6.06
C GLY A 760 -2.95 -6.87 -5.00
N GLN A 761 -2.17 -7.80 -4.46
CA GLN A 761 -2.58 -8.72 -3.40
C GLN A 761 -1.43 -8.96 -2.42
N TRP A 762 -1.77 -9.34 -1.19
CA TRP A 762 -0.79 -9.91 -0.25
C TRP A 762 -0.61 -11.41 -0.51
N GLY A 763 0.56 -11.96 -0.20
CA GLY A 763 0.84 -13.39 -0.30
C GLY A 763 0.29 -14.17 0.90
N HIS A 764 -1.04 -14.29 1.01
CA HIS A 764 -1.70 -15.12 2.02
C HIS A 764 -1.54 -16.59 1.64
N LYS A 765 -0.80 -17.33 2.45
CA LYS A 765 -0.42 -18.71 2.14
C LYS A 765 -1.64 -19.59 1.88
N GLY A 766 -1.67 -20.21 0.69
CA GLY A 766 -2.76 -21.11 0.26
C GLY A 766 -4.03 -20.40 -0.19
N GLN A 767 -4.04 -19.06 -0.26
CA GLN A 767 -5.20 -18.25 -0.69
C GLN A 767 -4.84 -17.31 -1.85
N THR A 768 -3.75 -16.55 -1.74
CA THR A 768 -3.34 -15.55 -2.75
C THR A 768 -1.82 -15.50 -2.89
N GLU A 769 -1.35 -15.05 -4.05
CA GLU A 769 0.06 -14.68 -4.27
C GLU A 769 0.26 -13.18 -4.04
N GLY A 770 1.44 -12.80 -3.55
CA GLY A 770 1.77 -11.40 -3.37
C GLY A 770 2.17 -10.79 -4.71
N TYR A 771 1.51 -9.73 -5.16
CA TYR A 771 1.91 -9.00 -6.37
C TYR A 771 1.40 -7.55 -6.34
N VAL A 772 2.00 -6.68 -7.16
CA VAL A 772 1.52 -5.33 -7.46
C VAL A 772 1.78 -5.04 -8.93
N LYS A 773 0.79 -4.51 -9.66
CA LYS A 773 0.95 -4.14 -11.06
C LYS A 773 1.98 -3.02 -11.23
N ASP A 774 2.91 -3.22 -12.16
CA ASP A 774 3.96 -2.25 -12.51
C ASP A 774 3.41 -1.22 -13.50
N ALA A 775 2.56 -0.32 -12.99
CA ALA A 775 1.99 0.78 -13.76
C ALA A 775 1.46 1.90 -12.86
N THR A 776 1.51 3.14 -13.37
CA THR A 776 0.93 4.34 -12.75
C THR A 776 -0.57 4.43 -13.07
N VAL A 777 -1.42 4.39 -12.04
CA VAL A 777 -2.88 4.39 -12.19
C VAL A 777 -3.43 5.82 -12.18
N ALA A 778 -3.70 6.36 -13.37
CA ALA A 778 -4.20 7.72 -13.54
C ALA A 778 -5.72 7.83 -13.33
N TYR A 779 -6.46 6.73 -13.51
CA TYR A 779 -7.91 6.69 -13.34
C TYR A 779 -8.36 5.41 -12.65
N ILE A 780 -9.35 5.53 -11.77
CA ILE A 780 -10.03 4.41 -11.11
C ILE A 780 -11.54 4.66 -11.17
N GLY A 781 -12.27 3.79 -11.88
CA GLY A 781 -13.73 3.69 -11.78
C GLY A 781 -14.11 2.64 -10.72
N ASP A 782 -15.10 2.92 -9.89
CA ASP A 782 -15.53 2.05 -8.79
C ASP A 782 -16.43 0.88 -9.22
N HIS A 783 -16.91 0.91 -10.46
CA HIS A 783 -17.65 -0.17 -11.09
C HIS A 783 -17.42 -0.20 -12.60
N ARG A 784 -17.85 -1.29 -13.23
CA ARG A 784 -17.94 -1.41 -14.68
C ARG A 784 -19.37 -1.74 -15.10
N HIS A 785 -19.71 -1.38 -16.33
CA HIS A 785 -20.95 -1.84 -16.94
C HIS A 785 -20.77 -3.21 -17.52
N ASN A 786 -21.78 -4.06 -17.36
CA ASN A 786 -21.94 -5.30 -18.09
C ASN A 786 -23.33 -5.32 -18.75
N GLY A 787 -23.36 -5.65 -20.03
CA GLY A 787 -24.59 -5.62 -20.82
C GLY A 787 -25.70 -6.56 -20.34
N ARG A 788 -25.35 -7.58 -19.54
CA ARG A 788 -26.28 -8.58 -18.98
C ARG A 788 -26.48 -8.42 -17.48
N LEU A 789 -25.39 -8.20 -16.74
CA LEU A 789 -25.39 -8.18 -15.27
C LEU A 789 -25.71 -6.82 -14.67
N GLY A 790 -25.75 -5.76 -15.48
CA GLY A 790 -25.97 -4.41 -14.99
C GLY A 790 -24.67 -3.76 -14.55
N ASN A 791 -24.68 -3.12 -13.38
CA ASN A 791 -23.50 -2.46 -12.84
C ASN A 791 -22.81 -3.44 -11.90
N GLU A 792 -21.59 -3.82 -12.26
CA GLU A 792 -20.78 -4.71 -11.44
C GLU A 792 -19.97 -3.86 -10.46
N SER A 793 -20.61 -3.50 -9.35
CA SER A 793 -19.99 -2.69 -8.29
C SER A 793 -18.75 -3.36 -7.72
N TYR A 794 -17.73 -2.55 -7.43
CA TYR A 794 -16.47 -2.98 -6.84
C TYR A 794 -15.64 -3.95 -7.71
N LEU A 795 -15.98 -4.03 -9.01
CA LEU A 795 -15.05 -4.43 -10.05
C LEU A 795 -14.45 -3.17 -10.67
N PHE A 796 -13.32 -2.73 -10.12
CA PHE A 796 -12.70 -1.48 -10.53
C PHE A 796 -12.29 -1.51 -12.00
N THR A 797 -12.28 -0.32 -12.61
CA THR A 797 -11.71 -0.09 -13.93
C THR A 797 -10.56 0.89 -13.85
N TYR A 798 -9.54 0.71 -14.68
CA TYR A 798 -8.29 1.45 -14.60
C TYR A 798 -7.90 2.02 -15.95
N MET A 799 -7.28 3.19 -15.94
CA MET A 799 -6.46 3.67 -17.05
C MET A 799 -5.08 4.05 -16.51
N PHE A 800 -4.05 3.74 -17.28
CA PHE A 800 -2.66 3.86 -16.85
C PHE A 800 -1.94 4.97 -17.63
N LYS A 801 -1.14 5.77 -16.91
CA LYS A 801 -0.26 6.79 -17.49
C LYS A 801 1.01 6.13 -17.98
N ILE A 802 1.40 6.38 -19.22
CA ILE A 802 2.76 6.11 -19.72
C ILE A 802 3.36 7.38 -20.30
N ALA A 803 4.69 7.54 -20.18
CA ALA A 803 5.44 8.66 -20.71
C ALA A 803 6.47 8.16 -21.72
N LEU A 804 6.45 8.73 -22.92
CA LEU A 804 7.39 8.43 -24.00
C LEU A 804 8.22 9.68 -24.32
N PRO A 805 9.56 9.60 -24.37
CA PRO A 805 10.37 10.75 -24.73
C PRO A 805 10.19 11.09 -26.22
N ILE A 806 10.15 12.39 -26.51
CA ILE A 806 10.11 12.94 -27.86
C ILE A 806 11.14 14.06 -28.00
N THR A 807 11.34 14.51 -29.22
CA THR A 807 12.18 15.65 -29.58
C THR A 807 11.41 16.60 -30.47
N SER A 808 11.95 17.79 -30.70
CA SER A 808 11.37 18.76 -31.65
C SER A 808 11.29 18.25 -33.10
N GLU A 809 12.02 17.17 -33.42
CA GLU A 809 12.01 16.51 -34.72
C GLU A 809 11.06 15.31 -34.79
N SER A 810 10.46 14.90 -33.66
CA SER A 810 9.62 13.71 -33.56
C SER A 810 8.30 13.88 -34.31
N LYS A 811 8.03 13.06 -35.33
CA LYS A 811 6.91 13.27 -36.26
C LYS A 811 5.77 12.30 -36.08
N VAL A 812 6.08 11.05 -35.76
CA VAL A 812 5.09 9.98 -35.81
C VAL A 812 5.24 9.05 -34.61
N LEU A 813 4.11 8.83 -33.93
CA LEU A 813 3.91 7.71 -33.03
C LEU A 813 3.34 6.53 -33.83
N GLU A 814 4.03 5.39 -33.87
CA GLU A 814 3.51 4.12 -34.33
C GLU A 814 2.97 3.33 -33.12
N LEU A 815 1.70 2.96 -33.19
CA LEU A 815 1.03 2.17 -32.18
C LEU A 815 1.41 0.69 -32.31
N PRO A 816 1.37 -0.09 -31.21
CA PRO A 816 1.56 -1.53 -31.29
C PRO A 816 0.52 -2.18 -32.21
N ASP A 817 0.89 -3.27 -32.87
CA ASP A 817 -0.07 -4.12 -33.60
C ASP A 817 -0.73 -5.11 -32.66
N ASN A 818 -1.55 -4.58 -31.74
CA ASN A 818 -2.22 -5.36 -30.70
C ASN A 818 -3.59 -4.75 -30.37
N GLU A 819 -4.66 -5.38 -30.86
CA GLU A 819 -6.04 -4.91 -30.62
C GLU A 819 -6.45 -4.97 -29.15
N ASN A 820 -5.70 -5.65 -28.27
CA ASN A 820 -6.00 -5.62 -26.84
C ASN A 820 -5.54 -4.31 -26.18
N ILE A 821 -4.61 -3.57 -26.78
CA ILE A 821 -4.17 -2.26 -26.27
C ILE A 821 -5.10 -1.16 -26.77
N VAL A 822 -5.59 -0.34 -25.84
CA VAL A 822 -6.46 0.79 -26.14
C VAL A 822 -5.88 2.07 -25.58
N VAL A 823 -5.75 3.09 -26.44
CA VAL A 823 -5.33 4.45 -26.09
C VAL A 823 -6.56 5.34 -25.98
N PHE A 824 -6.73 5.99 -24.83
CA PHE A 824 -7.87 6.86 -24.52
C PHE A 824 -7.57 8.33 -24.79
N ALA A 825 -6.34 8.76 -24.49
CA ALA A 825 -5.88 10.12 -24.69
C ALA A 825 -4.36 10.14 -24.93
N ALA A 826 -3.89 11.21 -25.57
CA ALA A 826 -2.49 11.49 -25.82
C ALA A 826 -2.24 12.99 -25.58
N THR A 827 -1.20 13.31 -24.81
CA THR A 827 -0.90 14.68 -24.36
C THR A 827 0.60 14.95 -24.48
N LEU A 828 0.98 16.06 -25.07
CA LEU A 828 2.35 16.55 -25.05
C LEU A 828 2.58 17.43 -23.84
N SER A 829 3.73 17.30 -23.20
CA SER A 829 4.10 18.18 -22.10
C SER A 829 5.62 18.27 -21.92
N ASP A 830 6.05 19.36 -21.31
CA ASP A 830 7.42 19.64 -20.84
C ASP A 830 7.62 19.29 -19.37
N ASN A 831 6.68 18.55 -18.76
CA ASN A 831 6.67 18.26 -17.34
C ASN A 831 8.01 17.68 -16.86
N GLN A 832 8.74 18.48 -16.09
CA GLN A 832 10.04 18.13 -15.51
C GLN A 832 9.90 17.27 -14.25
N ALA A 833 8.69 17.22 -13.66
CA ALA A 833 8.44 16.39 -12.49
C ALA A 833 8.74 14.90 -12.75
N ASP A 834 8.46 14.42 -13.97
CA ASP A 834 8.68 13.02 -14.36
C ASP A 834 10.14 12.71 -14.78
N ASP A 835 11.05 13.69 -14.73
CA ASP A 835 12.48 13.47 -15.05
C ASP A 835 13.28 12.84 -13.89
N ILE A 836 12.74 12.90 -12.68
CA ILE A 836 13.36 12.25 -11.51
C ILE A 836 12.93 10.79 -11.41
N LYS A 837 13.72 9.99 -10.70
CA LYS A 837 13.36 8.60 -10.37
C LYS A 837 13.55 8.33 -8.89
N PRO A 838 12.59 7.69 -8.19
CA PRO A 838 12.84 7.20 -6.85
C PRO A 838 14.08 6.31 -6.83
N ALA A 839 15.01 6.61 -5.92
CA ALA A 839 16.21 5.82 -5.68
C ALA A 839 15.99 4.78 -4.57
N ILE A 840 14.77 4.66 -4.04
CA ILE A 840 14.37 3.66 -3.04
C ILE A 840 12.89 3.27 -3.23
N GLU A 841 12.54 2.03 -2.87
CA GLU A 841 11.14 1.59 -2.84
C GLU A 841 10.44 2.11 -1.59
N MET A 842 9.58 3.11 -1.76
CA MET A 842 8.89 3.77 -0.66
C MET A 842 7.52 3.15 -0.32
N ARG A 843 6.98 2.20 -1.08
CA ARG A 843 5.61 1.71 -0.88
C ARG A 843 5.48 0.65 0.24
N ALA A 844 6.56 -0.02 0.64
CA ALA A 844 6.48 -1.23 1.45
C ALA A 844 5.53 -2.28 0.80
N LEU A 845 6.03 -2.86 -0.29
CA LEU A 845 5.37 -3.91 -1.07
C LEU A 845 5.22 -5.23 -0.27
N PRO A 846 4.42 -6.20 -0.75
CA PRO A 846 4.48 -7.57 -0.27
C PRO A 846 5.95 -8.06 -0.23
N TYR A 847 6.34 -8.77 0.84
CA TYR A 847 7.75 -9.16 1.03
C TYR A 847 8.28 -10.04 -0.12
N LYS A 848 7.44 -10.95 -0.64
CA LYS A 848 7.69 -11.67 -1.88
C LYS A 848 6.60 -11.28 -2.86
N THR A 849 7.01 -10.54 -3.89
CA THR A 849 6.17 -10.14 -5.01
C THR A 849 6.47 -11.10 -6.16
N THR A 850 5.49 -11.88 -6.59
CA THR A 850 5.57 -12.66 -7.83
C THR A 850 5.63 -11.68 -9.01
N GLU A 851 6.52 -11.94 -9.96
CA GLU A 851 6.57 -11.16 -11.20
C GLU A 851 5.31 -11.44 -12.05
N ILE A 852 4.59 -10.38 -12.39
CA ILE A 852 3.42 -10.47 -13.25
C ILE A 852 3.88 -10.76 -14.68
N GLN A 853 3.29 -11.79 -15.29
CA GLN A 853 3.60 -12.18 -16.66
C GLN A 853 2.83 -11.29 -17.65
N TYR A 854 3.50 -10.26 -18.16
CA TYR A 854 2.98 -9.40 -19.22
C TYR A 854 3.24 -10.04 -20.58
N LYS A 855 2.18 -10.55 -21.22
CA LYS A 855 2.29 -11.27 -22.49
C LYS A 855 2.48 -10.32 -23.67
N THR A 856 3.37 -10.64 -24.60
CA THR A 856 3.33 -10.05 -25.95
C THR A 856 2.15 -10.58 -26.75
N VAL A 857 1.94 -10.05 -27.96
CA VAL A 857 1.05 -10.70 -28.93
C VAL A 857 1.67 -12.03 -29.35
N LEU A 858 0.85 -13.07 -29.51
CA LEU A 858 1.27 -14.30 -30.16
C LEU A 858 1.75 -14.03 -31.59
N ASP A 859 3.06 -14.21 -31.84
CA ASP A 859 3.58 -14.29 -33.19
C ASP A 859 3.23 -15.65 -33.80
N ALA A 860 2.11 -15.68 -34.52
CA ALA A 860 1.66 -16.85 -35.24
C ALA A 860 2.34 -17.02 -36.62
N SER A 861 3.42 -16.30 -36.95
CA SER A 861 4.13 -16.39 -38.25
C SER A 861 4.48 -17.83 -38.66
N ILE A 862 4.70 -18.72 -37.69
CA ILE A 862 4.93 -20.16 -37.93
C ILE A 862 3.73 -20.85 -38.60
N MET A 863 2.52 -20.32 -38.47
CA MET A 863 1.31 -20.81 -39.14
C MET A 863 1.17 -20.27 -40.57
N GLU A 864 2.09 -19.42 -41.05
CA GLU A 864 2.04 -18.98 -42.45
C GLU A 864 2.24 -20.15 -43.41
N GLY A 865 1.27 -20.31 -44.31
CA GLY A 865 1.22 -21.43 -45.25
C GLY A 865 0.71 -22.75 -44.65
N ALA A 866 0.30 -22.77 -43.36
CA ALA A 866 -0.30 -23.94 -42.74
C ALA A 866 -1.63 -24.32 -43.41
N LYS A 867 -1.94 -25.62 -43.41
CA LYS A 867 -3.13 -26.17 -44.07
C LYS A 867 -3.88 -27.10 -43.14
N ILE A 868 -5.20 -27.17 -43.30
CA ILE A 868 -6.00 -28.21 -42.67
C ILE A 868 -5.61 -29.56 -43.27
N ALA A 869 -5.01 -30.43 -42.46
CA ALA A 869 -4.68 -31.80 -42.85
C ALA A 869 -5.93 -32.68 -42.80
N SER A 870 -6.74 -32.53 -41.75
CA SER A 870 -8.01 -33.22 -41.57
C SER A 870 -8.89 -32.46 -40.55
N ALA A 871 -10.20 -32.69 -40.55
CA ALA A 871 -11.14 -32.14 -39.56
C ALA A 871 -12.37 -33.06 -39.42
N SER A 872 -13.06 -33.01 -38.27
CA SER A 872 -14.23 -33.85 -37.99
C SER A 872 -15.44 -33.54 -38.88
N GLY A 873 -15.66 -32.26 -39.17
CA GLY A 873 -16.87 -31.80 -39.86
C GLY A 873 -16.96 -30.27 -39.91
N PHE A 874 -18.07 -29.79 -40.46
CA PHE A 874 -18.43 -28.37 -40.46
C PHE A 874 -19.92 -28.17 -40.75
N THR A 875 -20.54 -27.13 -40.22
CA THR A 875 -21.97 -26.83 -40.37
C THR A 875 -22.32 -26.44 -41.81
N ASN A 876 -21.58 -25.51 -42.41
CA ASN A 876 -21.73 -25.09 -43.82
C ASN A 876 -20.41 -24.57 -44.41
N ASN A 877 -20.36 -24.29 -45.72
CA ASN A 877 -19.13 -23.90 -46.42
C ASN A 877 -18.48 -22.59 -45.92
N ARG A 878 -19.22 -21.73 -45.22
CA ARG A 878 -18.69 -20.51 -44.59
C ARG A 878 -18.13 -20.76 -43.19
N GLU A 879 -18.32 -21.96 -42.64
CA GLU A 879 -17.90 -22.34 -41.29
C GLU A 879 -16.99 -23.58 -41.28
N ARG A 880 -16.22 -23.77 -42.35
CA ARG A 880 -15.25 -24.87 -42.50
C ARG A 880 -14.00 -24.65 -41.65
N ALA A 881 -13.22 -25.71 -41.40
CA ALA A 881 -12.08 -25.70 -40.48
C ALA A 881 -11.00 -24.65 -40.84
N GLU A 882 -10.83 -24.32 -42.13
CA GLU A 882 -9.90 -23.29 -42.60
C GLU A 882 -10.22 -21.91 -41.99
N MET A 883 -11.48 -21.65 -41.63
CA MET A 883 -11.89 -20.41 -41.00
C MET A 883 -11.32 -20.24 -39.60
N ALA A 884 -10.93 -21.33 -38.92
CA ALA A 884 -10.28 -21.23 -37.62
C ALA A 884 -8.78 -20.88 -37.72
N ILE A 885 -8.18 -20.93 -38.90
CA ILE A 885 -6.73 -20.63 -39.08
C ILE A 885 -6.46 -19.50 -40.06
N ASP A 886 -7.50 -18.78 -40.51
CA ASP A 886 -7.40 -17.71 -41.50
C ASP A 886 -7.02 -16.34 -40.91
N ARG A 887 -6.85 -16.28 -39.59
CA ARG A 887 -6.54 -15.10 -38.78
C ARG A 887 -7.58 -13.98 -38.86
N ARG A 888 -8.86 -14.32 -39.10
CA ARG A 888 -9.95 -13.35 -39.18
C ARG A 888 -10.97 -13.60 -38.07
N THR A 889 -11.13 -12.62 -37.20
CA THR A 889 -12.09 -12.67 -36.07
C THR A 889 -13.57 -12.59 -36.48
N ARG A 890 -13.87 -12.54 -37.80
CA ARG A 890 -15.23 -12.49 -38.37
C ARG A 890 -15.68 -13.80 -39.01
N THR A 891 -14.80 -14.78 -39.10
CA THR A 891 -15.06 -16.12 -39.60
C THR A 891 -14.89 -17.11 -38.43
N LYS A 892 -15.43 -18.32 -38.56
CA LYS A 892 -15.31 -19.36 -37.53
C LYS A 892 -15.46 -20.74 -38.12
N TRP A 893 -14.84 -21.73 -37.51
CA TRP A 893 -15.21 -23.12 -37.67
C TRP A 893 -16.39 -23.46 -36.76
N CYS A 894 -17.41 -24.10 -37.32
CA CYS A 894 -18.57 -24.59 -36.56
C CYS A 894 -18.83 -26.04 -36.94
N ASP A 895 -18.96 -26.96 -35.98
CA ASP A 895 -19.32 -28.36 -36.23
C ASP A 895 -20.43 -28.82 -35.28
N ASN A 896 -21.62 -29.04 -35.85
CA ASN A 896 -22.82 -29.52 -35.18
C ASN A 896 -23.39 -30.83 -35.78
N LYS A 897 -22.68 -31.47 -36.71
CA LYS A 897 -23.29 -32.48 -37.60
C LYS A 897 -23.51 -33.85 -36.96
N VAL A 898 -22.73 -34.20 -35.95
CA VAL A 898 -22.82 -35.51 -35.28
C VAL A 898 -22.78 -35.32 -33.78
N GLU A 899 -23.91 -35.61 -33.14
CA GLU A 899 -24.06 -35.54 -31.68
C GLU A 899 -23.13 -36.57 -31.00
N ASN A 900 -22.44 -36.16 -29.94
CA ASN A 900 -21.48 -37.00 -29.18
C ASN A 900 -20.25 -37.54 -29.96
N ALA A 901 -19.96 -37.06 -31.16
CA ALA A 901 -18.69 -37.36 -31.85
C ALA A 901 -17.55 -36.44 -31.39
N GLU A 902 -16.32 -36.96 -31.36
CA GLU A 902 -15.10 -36.18 -31.13
C GLU A 902 -14.94 -35.15 -32.26
N LYS A 903 -14.92 -33.86 -31.92
CA LYS A 903 -14.75 -32.78 -32.89
C LYS A 903 -13.32 -32.32 -32.88
N PHE A 904 -12.72 -32.14 -34.05
CA PHE A 904 -11.32 -31.74 -34.11
C PHE A 904 -10.96 -31.01 -35.40
N ILE A 905 -9.88 -30.24 -35.31
CA ILE A 905 -9.14 -29.69 -36.44
C ILE A 905 -7.69 -30.16 -36.34
N GLU A 906 -7.15 -30.75 -37.41
CA GLU A 906 -5.74 -31.08 -37.57
C GLU A 906 -5.10 -30.13 -38.58
N VAL A 907 -3.99 -29.50 -38.19
CA VAL A 907 -3.25 -28.51 -38.98
C VAL A 907 -1.84 -29.04 -39.29
N ASP A 908 -1.46 -29.05 -40.57
CA ASP A 908 -0.08 -29.27 -41.03
C ASP A 908 0.63 -27.92 -41.16
N LEU A 909 1.71 -27.73 -40.39
CA LEU A 909 2.55 -26.53 -40.41
C LEU A 909 3.50 -26.48 -41.62
N GLY A 910 3.52 -27.54 -42.43
CA GLY A 910 4.33 -27.69 -43.65
C GLY A 910 5.74 -28.27 -43.41
N SER A 911 6.30 -28.08 -42.22
CA SER A 911 7.56 -28.64 -41.75
C SER A 911 7.54 -28.74 -40.22
N ASN A 912 8.51 -29.42 -39.60
CA ASN A 912 8.72 -29.24 -38.17
C ASN A 912 9.02 -27.75 -37.90
N LYS A 913 8.31 -27.17 -36.94
CA LYS A 913 8.49 -25.81 -36.45
C LYS A 913 8.44 -25.82 -34.92
N THR A 914 9.27 -24.98 -34.32
CA THR A 914 9.30 -24.79 -32.88
C THR A 914 8.40 -23.63 -32.47
N PHE A 915 7.61 -23.83 -31.42
CA PHE A 915 6.69 -22.85 -30.88
C PHE A 915 6.60 -22.96 -29.36
N ASN A 916 6.34 -21.86 -28.66
CA ASN A 916 6.23 -21.86 -27.19
C ASN A 916 4.85 -21.40 -26.70
N ALA A 917 3.89 -21.19 -27.60
CA ALA A 917 2.59 -20.66 -27.23
C ALA A 917 1.47 -21.11 -28.16
N TRP A 918 0.23 -21.03 -27.66
CA TRP A 918 -0.98 -21.26 -28.45
C TRP A 918 -2.09 -20.29 -28.07
N LYS A 919 -3.00 -20.06 -29.02
CA LYS A 919 -4.18 -19.21 -28.86
C LYS A 919 -5.43 -19.89 -29.44
N ILE A 920 -6.53 -19.81 -28.71
CA ILE A 920 -7.87 -20.19 -29.17
C ILE A 920 -8.83 -19.04 -28.90
N VAL A 921 -9.57 -18.61 -29.91
CA VAL A 921 -10.70 -17.68 -29.77
C VAL A 921 -11.98 -18.45 -30.00
N HIS A 922 -12.90 -18.38 -29.05
CA HIS A 922 -14.20 -19.03 -29.11
C HIS A 922 -15.26 -18.06 -29.65
N SER A 923 -16.42 -18.58 -30.06
CA SER A 923 -17.54 -17.72 -30.49
C SER A 923 -18.30 -17.04 -29.33
N GLY A 924 -17.71 -16.99 -28.14
CA GLY A 924 -18.28 -16.35 -26.95
C GLY A 924 -18.64 -14.87 -27.12
N ARG A 925 -17.96 -14.16 -28.02
CA ARG A 925 -18.28 -12.76 -28.35
C ARG A 925 -19.63 -12.59 -29.04
N GLU A 926 -20.13 -13.62 -29.71
CA GLU A 926 -21.47 -13.61 -30.30
C GLU A 926 -22.55 -13.93 -29.27
N ASN A 927 -22.24 -14.85 -28.36
CA ASN A 927 -23.04 -15.25 -27.21
C ASN A 927 -22.13 -16.02 -26.26
N GLU A 928 -22.08 -15.66 -24.98
CA GLU A 928 -21.21 -16.31 -23.97
C GLU A 928 -21.41 -17.82 -23.92
N ASP A 929 -22.64 -18.31 -24.13
CA ASP A 929 -22.95 -19.74 -24.13
C ASP A 929 -22.21 -20.49 -25.24
N TYR A 930 -21.69 -19.81 -26.26
CA TYR A 930 -20.93 -20.36 -27.38
C TYR A 930 -19.44 -20.59 -27.07
N THR A 931 -18.97 -20.21 -25.88
CA THR A 931 -17.62 -20.52 -25.41
C THR A 931 -17.47 -22.03 -25.22
N THR A 932 -16.38 -22.59 -25.76
CA THR A 932 -16.10 -24.03 -25.62
C THR A 932 -15.73 -24.35 -24.17
N SER A 933 -16.34 -25.39 -23.61
CA SER A 933 -16.20 -25.81 -22.21
C SER A 933 -14.94 -26.64 -21.99
N ASP A 934 -14.72 -27.71 -22.75
CA ASP A 934 -13.56 -28.59 -22.58
C ASP A 934 -12.89 -28.92 -23.91
N TYR A 935 -11.56 -28.84 -23.94
CA TYR A 935 -10.77 -29.17 -25.13
C TYR A 935 -9.33 -29.56 -24.76
N ARG A 936 -8.64 -30.22 -25.68
CA ARG A 936 -7.20 -30.49 -25.58
C ARG A 936 -6.50 -30.17 -26.90
N ILE A 937 -5.25 -29.75 -26.79
CA ILE A 937 -4.36 -29.54 -27.92
C ILE A 937 -3.36 -30.69 -27.92
N GLU A 938 -3.12 -31.26 -29.09
CA GLU A 938 -2.16 -32.33 -29.31
C GLU A 938 -1.15 -31.90 -30.39
N TYR A 939 0.05 -32.45 -30.36
CA TYR A 939 1.06 -32.22 -31.39
C TYR A 939 1.78 -33.50 -31.79
N ARG A 940 2.42 -33.47 -32.96
CA ARG A 940 3.24 -34.56 -33.47
C ARG A 940 4.32 -34.04 -34.42
N GLN A 941 5.50 -34.66 -34.36
CA GLN A 941 6.62 -34.39 -35.26
C GLN A 941 6.50 -35.15 -36.58
N ASP A 942 7.23 -34.70 -37.60
CA ASP A 942 7.32 -35.41 -38.87
C ASP A 942 7.83 -36.85 -38.68
N GLY A 943 7.22 -37.81 -39.37
CA GLY A 943 7.54 -39.24 -39.27
C GLY A 943 7.11 -39.96 -37.99
N GLN A 944 6.53 -39.27 -37.00
CA GLN A 944 5.93 -39.91 -35.81
C GLN A 944 4.46 -40.26 -36.05
N ASN A 945 3.98 -41.36 -35.47
CA ASN A 945 2.58 -41.78 -35.59
C ASN A 945 1.72 -41.48 -34.35
N THR A 946 2.34 -41.15 -33.22
CA THR A 946 1.64 -40.96 -31.94
C THR A 946 1.46 -39.47 -31.63
N TRP A 947 0.24 -39.07 -31.29
CA TRP A 947 -0.06 -37.72 -30.79
C TRP A 947 0.36 -37.58 -29.32
N LYS A 948 0.95 -36.44 -28.98
CA LYS A 948 1.26 -36.06 -27.60
C LYS A 948 0.32 -34.94 -27.18
N VAL A 949 -0.30 -35.06 -26.01
CA VAL A 949 -1.11 -33.98 -25.43
C VAL A 949 -0.19 -32.84 -25.02
N LEU A 950 -0.46 -31.66 -25.57
CA LEU A 950 0.21 -30.41 -25.26
C LEU A 950 -0.43 -29.73 -24.05
N THR A 951 -1.75 -29.60 -24.07
CA THR A 951 -2.54 -28.95 -23.01
C THR A 951 -3.95 -29.53 -23.00
N GLU A 952 -4.54 -29.68 -21.82
CA GLU A 952 -5.94 -30.04 -21.62
C GLU A 952 -6.60 -28.96 -20.77
N VAL A 953 -7.74 -28.45 -21.23
CA VAL A 953 -8.52 -27.38 -20.58
C VAL A 953 -9.92 -27.91 -20.32
N LYS A 954 -10.43 -27.68 -19.11
CA LYS A 954 -11.76 -28.10 -18.66
C LYS A 954 -12.46 -26.91 -18.00
N GLU A 955 -13.79 -26.91 -18.11
CA GLU A 955 -14.65 -25.88 -17.50
C GLU A 955 -14.22 -24.46 -17.91
N ASN A 956 -13.80 -24.30 -19.17
CA ASN A 956 -13.36 -23.03 -19.70
C ASN A 956 -14.55 -22.08 -19.85
N GLU A 957 -14.45 -20.92 -19.23
CA GLU A 957 -15.41 -19.81 -19.38
C GLU A 957 -14.82 -18.65 -20.20
N GLU A 958 -13.54 -18.75 -20.59
CA GLU A 958 -12.83 -17.71 -21.31
C GLU A 958 -13.17 -17.74 -22.80
N ILE A 959 -13.60 -16.58 -23.32
CA ILE A 959 -13.89 -16.40 -24.76
C ILE A 959 -12.62 -16.43 -25.63
N GLU A 960 -11.46 -16.23 -25.01
CA GLU A 960 -10.13 -16.24 -25.63
C GLU A 960 -9.13 -16.81 -24.64
N ASN A 961 -8.50 -17.93 -25.00
CA ASN A 961 -7.40 -18.51 -24.24
C ASN A 961 -6.10 -18.31 -25.01
N GLU A 962 -5.12 -17.72 -24.36
CA GLU A 962 -3.77 -17.53 -24.91
C GLU A 962 -2.75 -17.94 -23.85
N VAL A 963 -1.98 -18.98 -24.16
CA VAL A 963 -1.16 -19.70 -23.18
C VAL A 963 0.29 -19.78 -23.66
N LEU A 964 1.19 -19.34 -22.79
CA LEU A 964 2.62 -19.59 -22.89
C LEU A 964 2.91 -20.95 -22.27
N LEU A 965 3.62 -21.81 -23.01
CA LEU A 965 4.01 -23.14 -22.58
C LEU A 965 5.24 -23.06 -21.66
N PRO A 966 5.37 -23.97 -20.69
CA PRO A 966 6.55 -24.02 -19.82
C PRO A 966 7.83 -24.34 -20.59
N GLU A 967 7.73 -25.05 -21.72
CA GLU A 967 8.84 -25.37 -22.61
C GLU A 967 8.37 -25.28 -24.07
N SER A 968 9.30 -24.90 -24.96
CA SER A 968 9.04 -24.87 -26.40
C SER A 968 8.85 -26.28 -26.96
N VAL A 969 7.97 -26.39 -27.95
CA VAL A 969 7.59 -27.64 -28.59
C VAL A 969 7.95 -27.60 -30.07
N ASP A 970 8.58 -28.67 -30.57
CA ASP A 970 8.82 -28.89 -32.00
C ASP A 970 7.77 -29.83 -32.58
N ALA A 971 6.99 -29.35 -33.55
CA ALA A 971 5.93 -30.12 -34.20
C ALA A 971 5.79 -29.79 -35.69
N ARG A 972 5.31 -30.76 -36.47
CA ARG A 972 4.80 -30.52 -37.83
C ARG A 972 3.28 -30.47 -37.86
N TYR A 973 2.62 -31.26 -37.01
CA TYR A 973 1.17 -31.32 -36.92
C TYR A 973 0.71 -30.87 -35.54
N VAL A 974 -0.33 -30.05 -35.51
CA VAL A 974 -1.04 -29.65 -34.28
C VAL A 974 -2.54 -29.94 -34.45
N LYS A 975 -3.17 -30.43 -33.39
CA LYS A 975 -4.56 -30.87 -33.42
C LYS A 975 -5.32 -30.27 -32.23
N LEU A 976 -6.39 -29.54 -32.51
CA LEU A 976 -7.35 -29.11 -31.50
C LEU A 976 -8.47 -30.14 -31.42
N VAL A 977 -8.71 -30.71 -30.24
CA VAL A 977 -9.76 -31.69 -29.97
C VAL A 977 -10.74 -31.11 -28.96
N ILE A 978 -12.01 -31.00 -29.34
CA ILE A 978 -13.08 -30.51 -28.47
C ILE A 978 -13.71 -31.69 -27.76
N THR A 979 -13.51 -31.79 -26.45
CA THR A 979 -14.05 -32.87 -25.61
C THR A 979 -15.42 -32.54 -25.06
N LYS A 980 -15.73 -31.25 -24.91
CA LYS A 980 -17.06 -30.73 -24.61
C LYS A 980 -17.21 -29.38 -25.30
N GLY A 981 -18.23 -29.25 -26.16
CA GLY A 981 -18.50 -28.06 -26.97
C GLY A 981 -18.96 -26.86 -26.14
N GLU A 982 -19.95 -26.13 -26.62
CA GLU A 982 -20.41 -24.90 -25.99
C GLU A 982 -21.02 -25.11 -24.58
N GLN A 983 -21.06 -24.07 -23.74
CA GLN A 983 -21.50 -24.13 -22.34
C GLN A 983 -22.91 -24.73 -22.15
N GLY A 984 -23.80 -24.50 -23.12
CA GLY A 984 -25.17 -25.02 -23.11
C GLY A 984 -25.24 -26.53 -23.35
N SER A 985 -25.39 -26.92 -24.63
CA SER A 985 -25.60 -28.33 -24.99
C SER A 985 -24.34 -29.20 -24.90
N GLY A 986 -23.15 -28.59 -24.87
CA GLY A 986 -21.86 -29.30 -24.98
C GLY A 986 -21.61 -29.94 -26.35
N ASN A 987 -22.50 -29.75 -27.33
CA ASN A 987 -22.55 -30.58 -28.53
C ASN A 987 -22.00 -29.93 -29.80
N VAL A 988 -21.64 -28.66 -29.80
CA VAL A 988 -21.23 -27.92 -31.00
C VAL A 988 -19.88 -27.24 -30.75
N ALA A 989 -18.93 -27.50 -31.64
CA ALA A 989 -17.66 -26.77 -31.64
C ALA A 989 -17.86 -25.44 -32.36
N ARG A 990 -17.40 -24.33 -31.77
CA ARG A 990 -17.43 -22.98 -32.37
C ARG A 990 -16.12 -22.25 -32.09
N ILE A 991 -15.18 -22.35 -33.03
CA ILE A 991 -13.84 -21.78 -32.89
C ILE A 991 -13.65 -20.69 -33.94
N VAL A 992 -13.48 -19.47 -33.48
CA VAL A 992 -13.17 -18.32 -34.32
C VAL A 992 -11.73 -18.41 -34.81
N GLU A 993 -10.81 -18.77 -33.92
CA GLU A 993 -9.38 -18.81 -34.22
C GLU A 993 -8.65 -19.90 -33.43
N PHE A 994 -7.69 -20.58 -34.05
CA PHE A 994 -6.76 -21.54 -33.45
C PHE A 994 -5.37 -21.30 -34.03
N GLN A 995 -4.41 -20.92 -33.18
CA GLN A 995 -3.05 -20.61 -33.57
C GLN A 995 -2.04 -21.27 -32.63
N VAL A 996 -0.89 -21.61 -33.19
CA VAL A 996 0.35 -21.85 -32.45
C VAL A 996 1.38 -20.83 -32.90
N GLY A 997 2.29 -20.44 -32.00
CA GLY A 997 3.21 -19.35 -32.25
C GLY A 997 4.24 -19.18 -31.16
N ASN A 998 4.92 -18.03 -31.21
CA ASN A 998 5.87 -17.63 -30.19
C ASN A 998 5.36 -16.41 -29.42
N MET A 999 5.54 -16.41 -28.11
CA MET A 999 5.35 -15.26 -27.22
C MET A 999 6.61 -15.07 -26.39
N GLU A 1000 6.91 -13.80 -26.05
CA GLU A 1000 7.98 -13.42 -25.12
C GLU A 1000 7.45 -13.02 -23.74
#